data_AF-A0A8H7SMF0-F1
#
_entry.id   AF-A0A8H7SMF0-F1
#
_cell.length_a   1.000
_cell.length_b   1.000
_cell.length_c   1.000
_cell.angle_alpha   90.00
_cell.angle_beta   90.00
_cell.angle_gamma   90.00
#
_symmetry.space_group_name_H-M   'P 1'
#
loop_
_entity.id
_entity.type
_entity.pdbx_description
1 polymer ?
#
loop_
_entity_poly.entity_id
_entity_poly.type
_entity_poly.pdbx_seq_one_letter_code
_entity_poly.pdbx_strand_id
1 'polypeptide(L)'
;MVAYSLLEEPTVAKKPPTRSWKIAIMVVGGIIIIFSFIIVAQVSKKDLPINTTAPERFISFNIPTQQELYYLDLDKYPIEDNLLKLFSDSKSSIESVAIQNLLHDETTGNNNDWTEQWLDKQEEATLSCDKQPVPYPILRQIVSEYIPNGNPDNSYDVKTNLDFDKPFVVLPFAKQPRLVQGQKLCVRVVVPYQNKDKNGTYHLLYKPYDHNNQKISSPWWDTMMTTIKDRDTNATVPIQMEPWSGHQLIRRNARTLNNPNDQRPEWAQLREDQIYERERMHIYESTVTLPQAGTWDLVSLLEFVEARYNFEFGPVTPYQPTNLSIYPAGGETIVISTNGDERKKKKNQSLHQNLLKQHLSLPLCKGSDHAGRWLSWPKKNDQEPASQSNYANKQDLKKVSGLTRDGKYWAPYDCRYRHLSYEAFNRCAAKKYTRGIDLYGDSNIRRSVKKFLSHGQWCKDWHQHIQSPLLPDDQLPLIDQSIAKRQEQEYQRPEDYRFISEGQTRSCYCEDFAEEHWKQEWFNANARRFDLQFSNSLEQSEALGRTEWDDQVMGNTTRDTIPVNSYKWDGLTYLNNPHWDTAVPSSTKPADIAIFSLGNWDAAFAQLNPFLNDVDRLIAQIKQHYDLSKTRIIYRTAQYYCCRIDGSGRTRQVSGPRMQVFEQETKLKFQTELNATIWDTYTMAESKSWEEKIVSISCPSNHAPADQVEIENQVLMNGLCNNI
;
A
#
# COMPACT_ATOMS: atom_id res chain seq x y z
N MET A 1 4.15 28.93 -53.50
CA MET A 1 4.42 30.36 -53.73
C MET A 1 5.64 30.74 -52.92
N VAL A 2 6.70 31.20 -53.59
CA VAL A 2 7.93 31.85 -53.09
C VAL A 2 8.77 31.00 -52.13
N ALA A 3 9.84 30.27 -52.50
CA ALA A 3 10.98 30.48 -53.40
C ALA A 3 11.93 31.61 -52.97
N TYR A 4 13.06 31.25 -52.35
CA TYR A 4 14.34 31.93 -52.51
C TYR A 4 15.47 30.90 -52.55
N SER A 5 15.98 30.71 -53.77
CA SER A 5 17.30 30.23 -54.13
C SER A 5 18.35 31.32 -53.93
N LEU A 6 19.64 30.93 -53.91
CA LEU A 6 20.90 31.63 -54.25
C LEU A 6 21.96 31.06 -53.27
N LEU A 7 23.14 30.56 -53.62
CA LEU A 7 23.90 30.42 -54.87
C LEU A 7 25.01 29.39 -54.57
N GLU A 8 25.33 28.55 -55.54
CA GLU A 8 26.55 27.74 -55.57
C GLU A 8 27.78 28.61 -55.85
N GLU A 9 28.88 28.37 -55.15
CA GLU A 9 30.25 28.52 -55.69
C GLU A 9 31.10 27.34 -55.22
N PRO A 10 31.76 26.59 -56.13
CA PRO A 10 32.66 25.51 -55.75
C PRO A 10 34.05 26.11 -55.47
N THR A 11 34.39 26.25 -54.19
CA THR A 11 35.76 26.56 -53.80
C THR A 11 36.65 25.34 -53.97
N VAL A 12 37.54 25.41 -54.96
CA VAL A 12 38.62 24.47 -55.21
C VAL A 12 39.52 24.41 -53.98
N ALA A 13 39.35 23.36 -53.17
CA ALA A 13 40.21 23.06 -52.03
C ALA A 13 41.60 22.64 -52.53
N LYS A 14 42.54 23.58 -52.59
CA LYS A 14 43.97 23.27 -52.71
C LYS A 14 44.36 22.39 -51.52
N LYS A 15 44.78 21.15 -51.80
CA LYS A 15 45.38 20.26 -50.79
C LYS A 15 46.52 21.01 -50.09
N PRO A 16 46.47 21.21 -48.77
CA PRO A 16 47.56 21.85 -48.05
C PRO A 16 48.82 20.97 -48.16
N PRO A 17 50.02 21.57 -48.22
CA PRO A 17 51.26 20.83 -48.30
C PRO A 17 51.38 19.91 -47.09
N THR A 18 51.48 18.60 -47.35
CA THR A 18 51.52 17.50 -46.37
C THR A 18 52.65 17.64 -45.33
N ARG A 19 53.61 18.54 -45.56
CA ARG A 19 54.68 18.87 -44.60
C ARG A 19 54.22 19.74 -43.43
N SER A 20 53.29 20.68 -43.66
CA SER A 20 52.81 21.58 -42.60
C SER A 20 51.87 20.88 -41.62
N TRP A 21 51.09 19.91 -42.09
CA TRP A 21 50.23 19.08 -41.24
C TRP A 21 51.00 18.11 -40.35
N LYS A 22 52.15 17.58 -40.80
CA LYS A 22 52.99 16.73 -39.94
C LYS A 22 53.61 17.49 -38.77
N ILE A 23 53.97 18.76 -38.99
CA ILE A 23 54.47 19.63 -37.92
C ILE A 23 53.32 20.04 -37.00
N ALA A 24 52.14 20.40 -37.54
CA ALA A 24 50.97 20.71 -36.73
C ALA A 24 50.51 19.52 -35.87
N ILE A 25 50.50 18.29 -36.42
CA ILE A 25 50.16 17.08 -35.66
C ILE A 25 51.22 16.76 -34.60
N MET A 26 52.51 16.95 -34.88
CA MET A 26 53.56 16.75 -33.86
C MET A 26 53.52 17.82 -32.76
N VAL A 27 53.21 19.08 -33.10
CA VAL A 27 53.08 20.16 -32.12
C VAL A 27 51.82 19.98 -31.29
N VAL A 28 50.68 19.64 -31.89
CA VAL A 28 49.43 19.35 -31.16
C VAL A 28 49.58 18.09 -30.32
N GLY A 29 50.23 17.04 -30.83
CA GLY A 29 50.54 15.83 -30.07
C GLY A 29 51.49 16.10 -28.90
N GLY A 30 52.53 16.93 -29.12
CA GLY A 30 53.45 17.36 -28.06
C GLY A 30 52.76 18.23 -27.00
N ILE A 31 51.86 19.13 -27.41
CA ILE A 31 51.06 19.93 -26.49
C ILE A 31 50.10 19.03 -25.71
N ILE A 32 49.45 18.05 -26.33
CA ILE A 32 48.57 17.10 -25.61
C ILE A 32 49.38 16.27 -24.61
N ILE A 33 50.59 15.82 -24.97
CA ILE A 33 51.47 15.09 -24.03
C ILE A 33 51.91 15.99 -22.88
N ILE A 34 52.35 17.22 -23.16
CA ILE A 34 52.74 18.17 -22.11
C ILE A 34 51.53 18.55 -21.22
N PHE A 35 50.35 18.75 -21.81
CA PHE A 35 49.13 19.03 -21.05
C PHE A 35 48.69 17.82 -20.22
N SER A 36 48.89 16.59 -20.72
CA SER A 36 48.64 15.38 -19.95
C SER A 36 49.65 15.21 -18.81
N PHE A 37 50.93 15.57 -19.00
CA PHE A 37 51.92 15.59 -17.92
C PHE A 37 51.66 16.70 -16.90
N ILE A 38 51.19 17.88 -17.33
CA ILE A 38 50.79 18.97 -16.43
C ILE A 38 49.52 18.57 -15.67
N ILE A 39 48.53 17.94 -16.30
CA ILE A 39 47.34 17.41 -15.61
C ILE A 39 47.75 16.31 -14.62
N VAL A 40 48.62 15.37 -14.99
CA VAL A 40 49.10 14.32 -14.08
C VAL A 40 49.95 14.90 -12.93
N ALA A 41 50.71 15.98 -13.16
CA ALA A 41 51.46 16.68 -12.11
C ALA A 41 50.60 17.66 -11.29
N GLN A 42 49.47 18.14 -11.82
CA GLN A 42 48.47 18.98 -11.15
C GLN A 42 47.28 18.21 -10.60
N VAL A 43 47.26 16.87 -10.71
CA VAL A 43 46.63 16.03 -9.67
C VAL A 43 47.48 16.20 -8.41
N SER A 44 47.38 17.41 -7.87
CA SER A 44 47.71 17.75 -6.50
C SER A 44 47.06 16.66 -5.68
N LYS A 45 47.86 15.97 -4.86
CA LYS A 45 47.33 15.20 -3.75
C LYS A 45 46.22 16.03 -3.15
N LYS A 46 44.98 15.54 -3.20
CA LYS A 46 43.91 16.06 -2.36
C LYS A 46 44.34 15.69 -0.96
N ASP A 47 45.23 16.50 -0.38
CA ASP A 47 45.58 16.40 1.02
C ASP A 47 44.29 16.75 1.75
N LEU A 48 43.60 15.73 2.27
CA LEU A 48 42.62 15.95 3.32
C LEU A 48 43.35 16.77 4.39
N PRO A 49 42.88 17.99 4.75
CA PRO A 49 43.55 18.86 5.70
C PRO A 49 43.39 18.32 7.12
N ILE A 50 44.02 17.18 7.38
CA ILE A 50 44.03 16.51 8.67
C ILE A 50 45.21 17.06 9.43
N ASN A 51 44.90 17.74 10.53
CA ASN A 51 45.88 18.38 11.37
C ASN A 51 46.28 17.41 12.48
N THR A 52 47.56 17.35 12.82
CA THR A 52 48.04 16.65 14.03
C THR A 52 47.76 17.45 15.30
N THR A 53 47.29 18.70 15.15
CA THR A 53 46.86 19.58 16.23
C THR A 53 45.33 19.58 16.30
N ALA A 54 44.78 19.32 17.49
CA ALA A 54 43.33 19.29 17.71
C ALA A 54 42.71 20.68 17.42
N PRO A 55 41.75 20.78 16.48
CA PRO A 55 40.95 22.00 16.30
C PRO A 55 39.99 22.20 17.48
N GLU A 56 39.20 23.28 17.48
CA GLU A 56 38.22 23.53 18.53
C GLU A 56 37.08 22.51 18.51
N ARG A 57 36.61 22.15 17.31
CA ARG A 57 35.55 21.16 17.10
C ARG A 57 36.08 20.02 16.24
N PHE A 58 36.17 18.81 16.80
CA PHE A 58 36.80 17.70 16.11
C PHE A 58 36.23 16.32 16.42
N ILE A 59 36.49 15.39 15.49
CA ILE A 59 36.46 13.95 15.74
C ILE A 59 37.89 13.42 15.74
N SER A 60 38.29 12.71 16.79
CA SER A 60 39.60 12.06 16.88
C SER A 60 39.48 10.58 16.57
N PHE A 61 40.35 10.04 15.72
CA PHE A 61 40.38 8.61 15.39
C PHE A 61 41.80 8.11 15.10
N ASN A 62 42.00 6.80 15.26
CA ASN A 62 43.26 6.14 14.92
C ASN A 62 43.11 5.40 13.60
N ILE A 63 44.10 5.50 12.72
CA ILE A 63 44.18 4.67 11.52
C ILE A 63 44.79 3.32 11.94
N PRO A 64 44.17 2.17 11.62
CA PRO A 64 44.65 0.86 12.12
C PRO A 64 46.13 0.54 11.83
N THR A 65 46.69 1.11 10.77
CA THR A 65 48.07 0.89 10.31
C THR A 65 49.08 1.87 10.93
N GLN A 66 48.63 2.85 11.72
CA GLN A 66 49.46 3.94 12.22
C GLN A 66 49.18 4.21 13.70
N GLN A 67 50.20 4.66 14.44
CA GLN A 67 50.07 4.95 15.88
C GLN A 67 49.64 6.40 16.16
N GLU A 68 49.62 7.24 15.14
CA GLU A 68 49.28 8.66 15.28
C GLU A 68 47.77 8.86 15.37
N LEU A 69 47.36 9.77 16.26
CA LEU A 69 45.98 10.19 16.42
C LEU A 69 45.67 11.28 15.40
N TYR A 70 44.60 11.10 14.63
CA TYR A 70 44.16 12.03 13.60
C TYR A 70 42.93 12.81 14.06
N TYR A 71 42.82 14.06 13.61
CA TYR A 71 41.73 14.96 13.95
C TYR A 71 40.99 15.43 12.70
N LEU A 72 39.69 15.12 12.63
CA LEU A 72 38.78 15.70 11.65
C LEU A 72 38.30 17.05 12.13
N ASP A 73 38.65 18.11 11.40
CA ASP A 73 38.26 19.49 11.68
C ASP A 73 36.81 19.77 11.26
N LEU A 74 35.88 19.74 12.21
CA LEU A 74 34.44 19.90 11.94
C LEU A 74 34.08 21.31 11.46
N ASP A 75 34.94 22.30 11.65
CA ASP A 75 34.75 23.65 11.12
C ASP A 75 34.90 23.68 9.58
N LYS A 76 35.66 22.74 9.00
CA LYS A 76 35.82 22.58 7.55
C LYS A 76 34.76 21.68 6.92
N TYR A 77 34.12 20.84 7.73
CA TYR A 77 33.18 19.82 7.28
C TYR A 77 31.81 20.03 7.93
N PRO A 78 31.09 21.10 7.53
CA PRO A 78 29.85 21.50 8.19
C PRO A 78 28.72 20.47 8.04
N ILE A 79 28.72 19.63 7.00
CA ILE A 79 27.72 18.56 6.85
C ILE A 79 27.94 17.50 7.94
N GLU A 80 29.19 17.09 8.17
CA GLU A 80 29.60 16.13 9.18
C GLU A 80 29.37 16.65 10.60
N ASP A 81 29.64 17.93 10.84
CA ASP A 81 29.30 18.63 12.09
C ASP A 81 27.78 18.61 12.34
N ASN A 82 26.98 18.92 11.31
CA ASN A 82 25.53 18.85 11.40
C ASN A 82 25.05 17.41 11.62
N LEU A 83 25.65 16.42 10.95
CA LEU A 83 25.34 15.00 11.17
C LEU A 83 25.58 14.59 12.62
N LEU A 84 26.68 15.01 13.26
CA LEU A 84 26.94 14.71 14.67
C LEU A 84 25.94 15.37 15.61
N LYS A 85 25.58 16.63 15.34
CA LYS A 85 24.60 17.39 16.13
C LYS A 85 23.21 16.77 16.04
N LEU A 86 22.84 16.29 14.85
CA LEU A 86 21.54 15.67 14.59
C LEU A 86 21.52 14.22 15.05
N PHE A 87 22.55 13.44 14.74
CA PHE A 87 22.61 12.00 14.92
C PHE A 87 23.93 11.63 15.60
N SER A 88 23.93 11.59 16.94
CA SER A 88 25.13 11.30 17.74
C SER A 88 25.85 10.01 17.31
N ASP A 89 25.07 9.02 16.87
CA ASP A 89 25.56 7.70 16.49
C ASP A 89 26.29 7.71 15.13
N SER A 90 26.20 8.81 14.37
CA SER A 90 26.90 9.00 13.09
C SER A 90 28.42 9.14 13.25
N LYS A 91 28.94 9.38 14.46
CA LYS A 91 30.38 9.53 14.73
C LYS A 91 31.20 8.36 14.16
N SER A 92 30.82 7.13 14.49
CA SER A 92 31.50 5.91 14.02
C SER A 92 31.49 5.78 12.49
N SER A 93 30.45 6.30 11.86
CA SER A 93 30.31 6.32 10.40
C SER A 93 31.27 7.35 9.80
N ILE A 94 31.26 8.59 10.31
CA ILE A 94 32.16 9.64 9.85
C ILE A 94 33.63 9.22 10.00
N GLU A 95 33.99 8.62 11.14
CA GLU A 95 35.33 8.06 11.38
C GLU A 95 35.69 7.00 10.34
N SER A 96 34.76 6.07 10.05
CA SER A 96 34.99 5.02 9.06
C SER A 96 35.26 5.59 7.66
N VAL A 97 34.54 6.64 7.24
CA VAL A 97 34.76 7.31 5.95
C VAL A 97 36.10 8.03 5.94
N ALA A 98 36.41 8.77 7.01
CA ALA A 98 37.67 9.50 7.12
C ALA A 98 38.87 8.56 7.03
N ILE A 99 38.84 7.44 7.78
CA ILE A 99 39.89 6.41 7.73
C ILE A 99 40.01 5.83 6.32
N GLN A 100 38.89 5.53 5.66
CA GLN A 100 38.93 4.96 4.31
C GLN A 100 39.49 5.93 3.29
N ASN A 101 39.05 7.19 3.30
CA ASN A 101 39.58 8.20 2.38
C ASN A 101 41.09 8.41 2.57
N LEU A 102 41.63 8.14 3.77
CA LEU A 102 43.06 8.17 4.05
C LEU A 102 43.81 6.91 3.63
N LEU A 103 43.16 5.75 3.75
CA LEU A 103 43.73 4.46 3.37
C LEU A 103 43.60 4.16 1.87
N HIS A 104 42.71 4.86 1.16
CA HIS A 104 42.51 4.66 -0.28
C HIS A 104 43.71 5.21 -1.05
N ASP A 105 44.67 4.31 -1.32
CA ASP A 105 45.69 4.53 -2.32
C ASP A 105 44.98 4.47 -3.69
N GLU A 106 44.95 5.61 -4.41
CA GLU A 106 44.33 5.75 -5.75
C GLU A 106 44.75 4.64 -6.73
N THR A 107 45.84 3.94 -6.44
CA THR A 107 46.41 2.85 -7.24
C THR A 107 45.65 1.52 -7.17
N THR A 108 44.84 1.25 -6.14
CA THR A 108 44.26 -0.10 -5.96
C THR A 108 42.97 -0.37 -6.75
N GLY A 109 42.32 0.66 -7.31
CA GLY A 109 41.15 0.51 -8.22
C GLY A 109 39.93 -0.23 -7.66
N ASN A 110 40.01 -0.77 -6.45
CA ASN A 110 38.92 -1.41 -5.75
C ASN A 110 38.04 -0.31 -5.18
N ASN A 111 37.05 0.13 -5.97
CA ASN A 111 35.90 0.84 -5.42
C ASN A 111 35.27 -0.09 -4.37
N ASN A 112 35.56 0.14 -3.10
CA ASN A 112 34.88 -0.55 -2.01
C ASN A 112 33.38 -0.31 -2.19
N ASP A 113 32.61 -1.37 -2.39
CA ASP A 113 31.17 -1.29 -2.53
C ASP A 113 30.60 -0.73 -1.22
N TRP A 114 29.93 0.42 -1.29
CA TRP A 114 29.36 1.08 -0.11
C TRP A 114 28.44 0.14 0.67
N THR A 115 27.85 -0.86 0.00
CA THR A 115 27.03 -1.87 0.66
C THR A 115 27.83 -2.62 1.73
N GLU A 116 29.01 -3.15 1.40
CA GLU A 116 29.87 -3.90 2.35
C GLU A 116 30.33 -3.02 3.52
N GLN A 117 30.52 -1.72 3.29
CA GLN A 117 30.97 -0.80 4.33
C GLN A 117 29.89 -0.48 5.36
N TRP A 118 28.65 -0.29 4.90
CA TRP A 118 27.56 0.29 5.70
C TRP A 118 26.53 -0.72 6.16
N LEU A 119 26.45 -1.87 5.50
CA LEU A 119 25.40 -2.84 5.75
C LEU A 119 25.90 -4.11 6.46
N ASP A 120 27.19 -4.47 6.36
CA ASP A 120 27.73 -5.73 6.93
C ASP A 120 28.32 -5.58 8.37
N LYS A 121 28.21 -4.42 9.01
CA LYS A 121 28.90 -4.12 10.29
C LYS A 121 28.16 -4.54 11.57
N GLN A 122 26.97 -5.13 11.51
CA GLN A 122 26.16 -5.42 12.69
C GLN A 122 25.90 -6.91 12.91
N GLU A 123 25.80 -7.32 14.19
CA GLU A 123 25.50 -8.68 14.60
C GLU A 123 24.24 -9.21 13.88
N GLU A 124 24.33 -10.41 13.28
CA GLU A 124 23.28 -11.06 12.45
C GLU A 124 21.90 -11.11 13.12
N ALA A 125 21.83 -10.95 14.45
CA ALA A 125 20.62 -11.09 15.25
C ALA A 125 19.64 -9.89 15.15
N THR A 126 20.05 -8.70 14.67
CA THR A 126 19.19 -7.50 14.77
C THR A 126 19.10 -6.65 13.51
N LEU A 127 18.41 -7.15 12.47
CA LEU A 127 18.18 -6.42 11.23
C LEU A 127 16.96 -5.46 11.27
N SER A 128 16.45 -5.07 12.45
CA SER A 128 15.29 -4.18 12.58
C SER A 128 15.65 -2.70 12.40
N CYS A 129 14.70 -1.85 11.99
CA CYS A 129 15.01 -0.46 11.63
C CYS A 129 15.51 0.40 12.81
N ASP A 130 15.12 0.07 14.04
CA ASP A 130 15.58 0.73 15.27
C ASP A 130 17.05 0.41 15.62
N LYS A 131 17.62 -0.64 15.02
CA LYS A 131 19.02 -1.07 15.23
C LYS A 131 19.91 -0.77 14.04
N GLN A 132 19.31 -0.68 12.86
CA GLN A 132 20.01 -0.43 11.60
C GLN A 132 19.98 1.06 11.29
N PRO A 133 21.06 1.85 11.48
CA PRO A 133 21.04 3.26 11.10
C PRO A 133 20.85 3.43 9.58
N VAL A 134 20.42 4.61 9.15
CA VAL A 134 20.40 4.96 7.72
C VAL A 134 21.86 4.98 7.21
N PRO A 135 22.17 4.32 6.07
CA PRO A 135 23.52 4.32 5.52
C PRO A 135 24.08 5.73 5.35
N TYR A 136 25.36 5.92 5.71
CA TYR A 136 25.99 7.24 5.75
C TYR A 136 25.83 8.06 4.44
N PRO A 137 26.00 7.49 3.23
CA PRO A 137 25.82 8.28 2.00
C PRO A 137 24.40 8.87 1.86
N ILE A 138 23.37 8.11 2.24
CA ILE A 138 21.97 8.54 2.22
C ILE A 138 21.74 9.60 3.30
N LEU A 139 22.25 9.34 4.51
CA LEU A 139 22.12 10.27 5.64
C LEU A 139 22.81 11.61 5.39
N ARG A 140 24.01 11.58 4.77
CA ARG A 140 24.74 12.77 4.37
C ARG A 140 23.99 13.56 3.30
N GLN A 141 23.47 12.87 2.28
CA GLN A 141 22.70 13.48 1.20
C GLN A 141 21.47 14.22 1.76
N ILE A 142 20.65 13.55 2.57
CA ILE A 142 19.45 14.19 3.14
C ILE A 142 19.81 15.38 4.04
N VAL A 143 20.86 15.28 4.89
CA VAL A 143 21.26 16.43 5.73
C VAL A 143 21.75 17.61 4.88
N SER A 144 22.47 17.35 3.79
CA SER A 144 22.95 18.40 2.88
C SER A 144 21.82 19.15 2.17
N GLU A 145 20.69 18.47 1.88
CA GLU A 145 19.50 19.09 1.29
C GLU A 145 18.74 19.96 2.31
N TYR A 146 18.77 19.59 3.60
CA TYR A 146 18.06 20.32 4.66
C TYR A 146 18.82 21.54 5.19
N ILE A 147 20.15 21.46 5.23
CA ILE A 147 21.02 22.49 5.76
C ILE A 147 22.06 22.84 4.68
N PRO A 148 21.66 23.64 3.68
CA PRO A 148 22.54 23.97 2.56
C PRO A 148 23.74 24.76 3.05
N ASN A 149 24.93 24.26 2.74
CA ASN A 149 26.18 24.94 3.03
C ASN A 149 26.68 25.68 1.79
N GLY A 150 27.09 26.94 1.95
CA GLY A 150 27.51 27.79 0.83
C GLY A 150 28.76 27.32 0.08
N ASN A 151 29.47 26.33 0.60
CA ASN A 151 30.62 25.70 -0.06
C ASN A 151 30.71 24.22 0.36
N PRO A 152 29.98 23.30 -0.31
CA PRO A 152 30.06 21.88 0.02
C PRO A 152 31.44 21.35 -0.38
N ASP A 153 32.21 20.90 0.61
CA ASP A 153 33.42 20.13 0.32
C ASP A 153 32.99 18.71 -0.09
N ASN A 154 33.32 18.34 -1.33
CA ASN A 154 33.04 17.04 -1.91
C ASN A 154 34.03 15.95 -1.43
N SER A 155 34.94 16.25 -0.50
CA SER A 155 35.93 15.30 0.03
C SER A 155 35.30 14.13 0.79
N TYR A 156 34.06 14.28 1.26
CA TYR A 156 33.26 13.23 1.90
C TYR A 156 32.17 12.64 0.99
N ASP A 157 32.15 13.03 -0.29
CA ASP A 157 31.29 12.40 -1.28
C ASP A 157 31.81 10.97 -1.54
N VAL A 158 31.23 10.01 -0.84
CA VAL A 158 31.50 8.60 -1.08
C VAL A 158 31.03 8.29 -2.50
N LYS A 159 31.94 7.75 -3.33
CA LYS A 159 31.55 7.20 -4.63
C LYS A 159 30.59 6.03 -4.39
N THR A 160 29.29 6.29 -4.54
CA THR A 160 28.26 5.26 -4.47
C THR A 160 27.70 4.99 -5.86
N ASN A 161 27.13 3.81 -6.06
CA ASN A 161 26.30 3.50 -7.23
C ASN A 161 24.82 3.86 -7.01
N LEU A 162 24.51 4.58 -5.92
CA LEU A 162 23.16 5.04 -5.63
C LEU A 162 22.81 6.17 -6.60
N ASP A 163 21.74 5.96 -7.35
CA ASP A 163 21.15 6.98 -8.23
C ASP A 163 20.16 7.81 -7.39
N PHE A 164 20.64 8.93 -6.84
CA PHE A 164 19.81 9.86 -6.07
C PHE A 164 18.85 10.69 -6.95
N ASP A 165 18.77 10.45 -8.26
CA ASP A 165 17.72 11.01 -9.12
C ASP A 165 16.49 10.08 -9.21
N LYS A 166 16.61 8.84 -8.71
CA LYS A 166 15.57 7.82 -8.77
C LYS A 166 15.25 7.25 -7.39
N PRO A 167 13.97 6.88 -7.15
CA PRO A 167 13.59 6.19 -5.93
C PRO A 167 14.11 4.75 -5.91
N PHE A 168 14.48 4.27 -4.72
CA PHE A 168 15.02 2.92 -4.52
C PHE A 168 14.71 2.36 -3.12
N VAL A 169 14.89 1.05 -2.97
CA VAL A 169 14.77 0.31 -1.71
C VAL A 169 16.16 -0.04 -1.19
N VAL A 170 16.35 0.01 0.12
CA VAL A 170 17.58 -0.39 0.81
C VAL A 170 17.28 -1.45 1.87
N LEU A 171 18.06 -2.52 1.85
CA LEU A 171 18.06 -3.59 2.84
C LEU A 171 19.30 -3.48 3.74
N PRO A 172 19.23 -3.93 5.01
CA PRO A 172 20.27 -3.75 6.02
C PRO A 172 21.39 -4.82 5.93
N PHE A 173 21.78 -5.23 4.74
CA PHE A 173 22.87 -6.18 4.52
C PHE A 173 23.50 -5.97 3.15
N ALA A 174 24.81 -6.21 2.98
CA ALA A 174 25.46 -6.16 1.67
C ALA A 174 25.36 -7.51 0.97
N LYS A 175 25.55 -8.57 1.75
CA LYS A 175 25.30 -9.96 1.34
C LYS A 175 24.19 -10.51 2.21
N GLN A 176 23.18 -11.10 1.57
CA GLN A 176 22.02 -11.60 2.30
C GLN A 176 22.46 -12.60 3.38
N PRO A 177 22.24 -12.31 4.68
CA PRO A 177 22.61 -13.23 5.75
C PRO A 177 21.64 -14.42 5.75
N ARG A 178 21.93 -15.40 6.60
CA ARG A 178 20.98 -16.49 6.85
C ARG A 178 19.77 -15.95 7.61
N LEU A 179 18.76 -15.53 6.86
CA LEU A 179 17.49 -15.09 7.42
C LEU A 179 16.69 -16.28 7.91
N VAL A 180 16.02 -16.15 9.06
CA VAL A 180 15.15 -17.20 9.63
C VAL A 180 13.72 -16.70 9.85
N GLN A 181 12.76 -17.62 9.86
CA GLN A 181 11.36 -17.30 10.13
C GLN A 181 11.21 -16.58 11.47
N GLY A 182 10.40 -15.51 11.49
CA GLY A 182 10.14 -14.68 12.66
C GLY A 182 11.21 -13.63 12.96
N GLN A 183 12.34 -13.64 12.24
CA GLN A 183 13.34 -12.57 12.34
C GLN A 183 12.77 -11.26 11.80
N LYS A 184 13.19 -10.14 12.39
CA LYS A 184 12.81 -8.80 11.93
C LYS A 184 13.78 -8.32 10.86
N LEU A 185 13.27 -7.78 9.76
CA LEU A 185 14.04 -7.19 8.66
C LEU A 185 13.58 -5.74 8.44
N CYS A 186 14.51 -4.80 8.42
CA CYS A 186 14.24 -3.43 8.04
C CYS A 186 14.16 -3.33 6.52
N VAL A 187 13.15 -2.63 6.02
CA VAL A 187 13.02 -2.26 4.62
C VAL A 187 12.93 -0.73 4.58
N ARG A 188 13.81 -0.09 3.82
CA ARG A 188 13.78 1.36 3.61
C ARG A 188 13.50 1.68 2.17
N VAL A 189 12.66 2.68 1.94
CA VAL A 189 12.42 3.27 0.62
C VAL A 189 12.93 4.71 0.67
N VAL A 190 13.84 5.03 -0.25
CA VAL A 190 14.36 6.38 -0.44
C VAL A 190 13.70 6.96 -1.68
N VAL A 191 13.09 8.13 -1.53
CA VAL A 191 12.39 8.86 -2.58
C VAL A 191 13.01 10.24 -2.72
N PRO A 192 13.93 10.44 -3.66
CA PRO A 192 14.45 11.76 -3.97
C PRO A 192 13.38 12.67 -4.59
N TYR A 193 13.57 13.98 -4.45
CA TYR A 193 12.72 14.96 -5.12
C TYR A 193 12.94 14.91 -6.65
N GLN A 194 11.87 14.72 -7.42
CA GLN A 194 11.93 14.48 -8.86
C GLN A 194 11.46 15.69 -9.70
N ASN A 195 10.87 16.68 -9.05
CA ASN A 195 10.34 17.88 -9.68
C ASN A 195 9.39 17.57 -10.87
N LYS A 196 8.48 16.61 -10.70
CA LYS A 196 7.70 16.08 -11.84
C LYS A 196 6.69 17.07 -12.43
N ASP A 197 6.31 18.13 -11.71
CA ASP A 197 5.27 19.06 -12.15
C ASP A 197 5.41 20.47 -11.53
N LYS A 198 6.58 21.09 -11.67
CA LYS A 198 6.84 22.45 -11.16
C LYS A 198 5.85 23.52 -11.67
N ASN A 199 5.26 23.28 -12.84
CA ASN A 199 4.33 24.19 -13.49
C ASN A 199 2.86 23.86 -13.23
N GLY A 200 2.57 22.75 -12.54
CA GLY A 200 1.20 22.35 -12.22
C GLY A 200 0.54 23.34 -11.28
N THR A 201 -0.63 23.86 -11.65
CA THR A 201 -1.39 24.79 -10.81
C THR A 201 -1.78 24.20 -9.45
N TYR A 202 -1.83 22.87 -9.36
CA TYR A 202 -2.12 22.13 -8.14
C TYR A 202 -0.90 21.90 -7.26
N HIS A 203 0.31 22.10 -7.78
CA HIS A 203 1.56 21.86 -7.06
C HIS A 203 1.51 22.53 -5.68
N LEU A 204 1.22 23.83 -5.60
CA LEU A 204 1.18 24.58 -4.34
C LEU A 204 -0.12 24.43 -3.53
N LEU A 205 -1.07 23.63 -3.98
CA LEU A 205 -2.38 23.44 -3.33
C LEU A 205 -2.42 22.24 -2.38
N TYR A 206 -1.31 21.52 -2.25
CA TYR A 206 -1.20 20.49 -1.23
C TYR A 206 -1.23 21.09 0.18
N LYS A 207 -1.95 20.41 1.08
CA LYS A 207 -1.89 20.66 2.51
C LYS A 207 -1.73 19.32 3.23
N PRO A 208 -0.62 19.08 3.97
CA PRO A 208 -0.50 17.88 4.77
C PRO A 208 -1.55 17.95 5.87
N TYR A 209 -2.16 16.82 6.21
CA TYR A 209 -3.13 16.76 7.30
C TYR A 209 -2.42 17.11 8.61
N ASP A 210 -2.98 18.02 9.41
CA ASP A 210 -2.28 18.60 10.57
C ASP A 210 -1.81 17.51 11.56
N HIS A 211 -2.63 16.49 11.80
CA HIS A 211 -2.27 15.35 12.66
C HIS A 211 -1.05 14.57 12.14
N ASN A 212 -1.09 14.17 10.86
CA ASN A 212 -0.01 13.43 10.22
C ASN A 212 1.25 14.28 10.08
N ASN A 213 1.10 15.58 9.84
CA ASN A 213 2.21 16.51 9.76
C ASN A 213 2.91 16.68 11.10
N GLN A 214 2.15 16.78 12.19
CA GLN A 214 2.69 16.92 13.54
C GLN A 214 3.39 15.64 13.99
N LYS A 215 2.80 14.47 13.69
CA LYS A 215 3.31 13.17 14.14
C LYS A 215 4.25 12.48 13.15
N ILE A 216 4.34 12.93 11.89
CA ILE A 216 5.12 12.24 10.84
C ILE A 216 4.65 10.76 10.72
N SER A 217 3.36 10.50 10.95
CA SER A 217 2.84 9.14 11.19
C SER A 217 2.27 8.41 9.97
N SER A 218 2.17 9.07 8.82
CA SER A 218 1.68 8.48 7.58
C SER A 218 2.46 9.05 6.41
N PRO A 219 2.70 8.28 5.32
CA PRO A 219 3.28 8.81 4.11
C PRO A 219 2.56 10.08 3.66
N TRP A 220 3.21 11.24 3.84
CA TRP A 220 2.58 12.55 3.58
C TRP A 220 3.02 13.17 2.25
N TRP A 221 4.15 12.78 1.67
CA TRP A 221 4.59 13.26 0.36
C TRP A 221 4.54 12.20 -0.72
N ASP A 222 4.86 10.95 -0.40
CA ASP A 222 4.95 9.89 -1.38
C ASP A 222 4.16 8.68 -0.93
N THR A 223 3.72 7.86 -1.87
CA THR A 223 2.83 6.74 -1.57
C THR A 223 3.34 5.52 -2.31
N MET A 224 3.37 4.40 -1.61
CA MET A 224 4.00 3.20 -2.11
C MET A 224 3.29 1.95 -1.62
N MET A 225 3.41 0.91 -2.43
CA MET A 225 3.03 -0.45 -2.06
C MET A 225 4.30 -1.27 -1.98
N THR A 226 4.64 -1.70 -0.77
CA THR A 226 5.75 -2.62 -0.53
C THR A 226 5.17 -3.95 -0.07
N THR A 227 5.59 -5.04 -0.69
CA THR A 227 5.12 -6.38 -0.37
C THR A 227 6.27 -7.39 -0.48
N ILE A 228 6.22 -8.46 0.31
CA ILE A 228 7.00 -9.67 0.03
C ILE A 228 6.07 -10.77 -0.47
N LYS A 229 6.50 -11.47 -1.52
CA LYS A 229 5.71 -12.47 -2.24
C LYS A 229 6.45 -13.81 -2.31
N ASP A 230 5.86 -14.86 -1.76
CA ASP A 230 6.44 -16.20 -1.80
C ASP A 230 6.45 -16.74 -3.24
N ARG A 231 7.61 -17.15 -3.76
CA ARG A 231 7.75 -17.67 -5.13
C ARG A 231 7.02 -18.99 -5.35
N ASP A 232 6.99 -19.84 -4.33
CA ASP A 232 6.42 -21.18 -4.42
C ASP A 232 4.91 -21.14 -4.16
N THR A 233 4.49 -20.29 -3.21
CA THR A 233 3.08 -20.25 -2.78
C THR A 233 2.28 -19.09 -3.34
N ASN A 234 2.92 -18.10 -3.95
CA ASN A 234 2.27 -16.84 -4.34
C ASN A 234 1.57 -16.14 -3.16
N ALA A 235 1.92 -16.48 -1.92
CA ALA A 235 1.44 -15.80 -0.71
C ALA A 235 2.05 -14.39 -0.66
N THR A 236 1.26 -13.40 -0.26
CA THR A 236 1.70 -12.00 -0.21
C THR A 236 1.58 -11.46 1.20
N VAL A 237 2.61 -10.73 1.65
CA VAL A 237 2.60 -10.00 2.92
C VAL A 237 2.86 -8.53 2.63
N PRO A 238 1.89 -7.62 2.87
CA PRO A 238 2.11 -6.19 2.74
C PRO A 238 3.06 -5.68 3.82
N ILE A 239 3.86 -4.68 3.46
CA ILE A 239 4.75 -3.95 4.35
C ILE A 239 4.23 -2.51 4.42
N GLN A 240 3.67 -2.15 5.57
CA GLN A 240 3.22 -0.79 5.82
C GLN A 240 4.43 0.10 6.08
N MET A 241 4.70 0.99 5.14
CA MET A 241 5.83 1.92 5.19
C MET A 241 5.45 3.15 6.01
N GLU A 242 6.33 3.54 6.94
CA GLU A 242 6.16 4.74 7.76
C GLU A 242 7.30 5.72 7.46
N PRO A 243 7.08 7.04 7.57
CA PRO A 243 8.16 8.00 7.41
C PRO A 243 9.25 7.81 8.47
N TRP A 244 10.51 7.90 8.07
CA TRP A 244 11.64 7.79 8.99
C TRP A 244 11.59 8.87 10.07
N SER A 245 11.68 8.45 11.33
CA SER A 245 11.60 9.36 12.49
C SER A 245 12.65 10.48 12.49
N GLY A 246 13.79 10.26 11.82
CA GLY A 246 14.83 11.28 11.66
C GLY A 246 14.39 12.53 10.91
N HIS A 247 13.35 12.46 10.06
CA HIS A 247 12.77 13.66 9.43
C HIS A 247 12.30 14.68 10.47
N GLN A 248 11.70 14.24 11.59
CA GLN A 248 11.27 15.15 12.65
C GLN A 248 12.47 15.89 13.25
N LEU A 249 13.58 15.17 13.44
CA LEU A 249 14.78 15.69 14.06
C LEU A 249 15.47 16.70 13.15
N ILE A 250 15.60 16.37 11.86
CA ILE A 250 16.14 17.28 10.85
C ILE A 250 15.24 18.52 10.75
N ARG A 251 13.92 18.36 10.67
CA ARG A 251 12.97 19.49 10.59
C ARG A 251 13.11 20.46 11.76
N ARG A 252 13.16 19.95 12.99
CA ARG A 252 13.29 20.79 14.21
C ARG A 252 14.62 21.55 14.24
N ASN A 253 15.71 20.89 13.87
CA ASN A 253 17.05 21.46 13.98
C ASN A 253 17.45 22.31 12.78
N ALA A 254 16.97 22.00 11.57
CA ALA A 254 17.20 22.80 10.37
C ALA A 254 16.63 24.22 10.55
N ARG A 255 15.53 24.39 11.29
CA ARG A 255 15.05 25.72 11.71
C ARG A 255 16.12 26.47 12.47
N THR A 256 16.61 25.91 13.57
CA THR A 256 17.64 26.54 14.41
C THR A 256 18.91 26.85 13.62
N LEU A 257 19.32 25.94 12.72
CA LEU A 257 20.57 26.04 11.98
C LEU A 257 20.49 27.00 10.78
N ASN A 258 19.33 27.14 10.15
CA ASN A 258 19.15 28.03 8.99
C ASN A 258 18.91 29.50 9.39
N ASN A 259 18.97 29.85 10.68
CA ASN A 259 18.74 31.21 11.21
C ASN A 259 17.49 31.86 10.59
N PRO A 260 16.28 31.32 10.84
CA PRO A 260 15.07 31.85 10.25
C PRO A 260 14.94 33.30 10.69
N ASN A 261 14.44 34.16 9.81
CA ASN A 261 14.16 35.53 10.21
C ASN A 261 13.09 35.50 11.33
N ASP A 262 13.51 35.69 12.59
CA ASP A 262 12.67 35.66 13.81
C ASP A 262 11.50 36.66 13.76
N GLN A 263 11.49 37.57 12.78
CA GLN A 263 10.40 38.52 12.57
C GLN A 263 9.16 37.90 11.90
N ARG A 264 9.25 36.69 11.32
CA ARG A 264 8.09 36.03 10.69
C ARG A 264 7.23 35.34 11.74
N PRO A 265 5.89 35.42 11.67
CA PRO A 265 5.02 34.68 12.58
C PRO A 265 5.20 33.17 12.37
N GLU A 266 5.05 32.40 13.45
CA GLU A 266 5.30 30.95 13.49
C GLU A 266 4.59 30.20 12.35
N TRP A 267 3.32 30.51 12.08
CA TRP A 267 2.55 29.85 11.01
C TRP A 267 3.18 30.00 9.62
N ALA A 268 3.86 31.12 9.34
CA ALA A 268 4.50 31.37 8.05
C ALA A 268 5.77 30.53 7.93
N GLN A 269 6.55 30.44 9.02
CA GLN A 269 7.73 29.59 9.10
C GLN A 269 7.34 28.11 8.93
N LEU A 270 6.29 27.64 9.63
CA LEU A 270 5.78 26.28 9.50
C LEU A 270 5.38 25.94 8.05
N ARG A 271 4.75 26.89 7.35
CA ARG A 271 4.34 26.70 5.95
C ARG A 271 5.54 26.62 5.01
N GLU A 272 6.54 27.47 5.21
CA GLU A 272 7.77 27.41 4.41
C GLU A 272 8.49 26.08 4.62
N ASP A 273 8.61 25.61 5.86
CA ASP A 273 9.23 24.31 6.13
C ASP A 273 8.49 23.15 5.46
N GLN A 274 7.16 23.18 5.42
CA GLN A 274 6.37 22.18 4.71
C GLN A 274 6.67 22.21 3.20
N ILE A 275 6.78 23.39 2.60
CA ILE A 275 7.12 23.53 1.18
C ILE A 275 8.54 23.03 0.94
N TYR A 276 9.50 23.41 1.78
CA TYR A 276 10.89 22.97 1.66
C TYR A 276 11.04 21.47 1.87
N GLU A 277 10.33 20.90 2.83
CA GLU A 277 10.39 19.47 3.10
C GLU A 277 10.00 18.66 1.86
N ARG A 278 8.93 19.06 1.17
CA ARG A 278 8.47 18.40 -0.05
C ARG A 278 9.53 18.34 -1.14
N GLU A 279 10.37 19.37 -1.23
CA GLU A 279 11.39 19.52 -2.27
C GLU A 279 12.69 18.78 -1.93
N ARG A 280 12.63 17.82 -1.01
CA ARG A 280 13.79 17.08 -0.51
C ARG A 280 13.55 15.58 -0.59
N MET A 281 14.61 14.84 -0.33
CA MET A 281 14.59 13.41 -0.21
C MET A 281 13.77 12.97 0.99
N HIS A 282 12.85 12.05 0.75
CA HIS A 282 12.09 11.37 1.79
C HIS A 282 12.61 9.94 1.97
N ILE A 283 12.67 9.53 3.23
CA ILE A 283 12.95 8.16 3.64
C ILE A 283 11.70 7.61 4.33
N TYR A 284 11.26 6.45 3.88
CA TYR A 284 10.23 5.64 4.52
C TYR A 284 10.85 4.33 4.96
N GLU A 285 10.45 3.81 6.11
CA GLU A 285 10.97 2.56 6.64
C GLU A 285 9.88 1.72 7.30
N SER A 286 10.11 0.43 7.37
CA SER A 286 9.25 -0.51 8.09
C SER A 286 10.06 -1.71 8.55
N THR A 287 9.72 -2.22 9.73
CA THR A 287 10.29 -3.48 10.22
C THR A 287 9.30 -4.61 9.94
N VAL A 288 9.62 -5.44 8.95
CA VAL A 288 8.81 -6.62 8.61
C VAL A 288 9.27 -7.83 9.43
N THR A 289 8.32 -8.54 10.03
CA THR A 289 8.57 -9.86 10.61
C THR A 289 8.56 -10.90 9.50
N LEU A 290 9.69 -11.55 9.28
CA LEU A 290 9.86 -12.51 8.20
C LEU A 290 8.90 -13.70 8.35
N PRO A 291 8.16 -14.04 7.28
CA PRO A 291 7.16 -15.11 7.28
C PRO A 291 7.82 -16.49 7.29
N GLN A 292 7.10 -17.53 6.86
CA GLN A 292 7.64 -18.88 6.80
C GLN A 292 8.89 -19.00 5.91
N ALA A 293 9.69 -20.03 6.20
CA ALA A 293 10.84 -20.39 5.38
C ALA A 293 10.44 -20.65 3.92
N GLY A 294 11.23 -20.10 2.98
CA GLY A 294 10.92 -20.09 1.56
C GLY A 294 11.77 -19.07 0.82
N THR A 295 11.52 -18.91 -0.48
CA THR A 295 12.11 -17.86 -1.29
C THR A 295 11.05 -16.81 -1.59
N TRP A 296 11.31 -15.57 -1.22
CA TRP A 296 10.35 -14.47 -1.29
C TRP A 296 10.87 -13.36 -2.20
N ASP A 297 10.01 -12.81 -3.05
CA ASP A 297 10.29 -11.62 -3.84
C ASP A 297 9.85 -10.37 -3.07
N LEU A 298 10.78 -9.47 -2.78
CA LEU A 298 10.46 -8.12 -2.33
C LEU A 298 10.09 -7.28 -3.55
N VAL A 299 8.87 -6.74 -3.54
CA VAL A 299 8.36 -5.85 -4.58
C VAL A 299 7.95 -4.55 -3.93
N SER A 300 8.51 -3.44 -4.40
CA SER A 300 8.12 -2.10 -3.98
C SER A 300 7.77 -1.25 -5.20
N LEU A 301 6.61 -0.61 -5.12
CA LEU A 301 6.00 0.20 -6.17
C LEU A 301 5.73 1.58 -5.61
N LEU A 302 6.25 2.63 -6.26
CA LEU A 302 5.96 4.01 -5.92
C LEU A 302 4.80 4.52 -6.77
N GLU A 303 3.66 4.75 -6.14
CA GLU A 303 2.41 5.16 -6.81
C GLU A 303 2.42 6.66 -7.07
N PHE A 304 2.72 7.47 -6.05
CA PHE A 304 2.76 8.92 -6.15
C PHE A 304 3.98 9.49 -5.46
N VAL A 305 4.40 10.66 -5.94
CA VAL A 305 5.47 11.45 -5.35
C VAL A 305 5.02 12.89 -5.14
N GLU A 306 5.71 13.62 -4.26
CA GLU A 306 5.59 15.07 -4.13
C GLU A 306 4.15 15.54 -3.90
N ALA A 307 3.38 14.77 -3.13
CA ALA A 307 2.01 15.06 -2.75
C ALA A 307 0.99 15.09 -3.91
N ARG A 308 1.35 14.59 -5.09
CA ARG A 308 0.47 14.61 -6.28
C ARG A 308 -0.85 13.84 -6.11
N TYR A 309 -0.94 13.04 -5.06
CA TYR A 309 -2.10 12.23 -4.70
C TYR A 309 -3.11 12.97 -3.82
N ASN A 310 -2.71 14.08 -3.18
CA ASN A 310 -3.47 14.72 -2.11
C ASN A 310 -3.74 16.20 -2.43
N PHE A 311 -4.27 16.46 -3.61
CA PHE A 311 -4.82 17.76 -3.90
C PHE A 311 -6.27 17.83 -3.40
N GLU A 312 -6.54 18.57 -2.32
CA GLU A 312 -7.91 18.90 -1.88
C GLU A 312 -8.71 19.67 -2.96
N PHE A 313 -8.02 20.18 -3.99
CA PHE A 313 -8.59 21.00 -5.05
C PHE A 313 -8.16 20.56 -6.45
N GLY A 314 -7.41 19.45 -6.58
CA GLY A 314 -6.86 18.98 -7.84
C GLY A 314 -7.57 17.74 -8.38
N PRO A 315 -7.44 17.46 -9.68
CA PRO A 315 -8.09 16.31 -10.31
C PRO A 315 -7.53 14.99 -9.78
N VAL A 316 -8.30 13.90 -9.92
CA VAL A 316 -7.72 12.54 -9.82
C VAL A 316 -6.53 12.47 -10.76
N THR A 317 -5.38 12.09 -10.22
CA THR A 317 -4.21 11.78 -11.03
C THR A 317 -4.13 10.26 -11.15
N PRO A 318 -4.45 9.66 -12.31
CA PRO A 318 -4.18 8.24 -12.52
C PRO A 318 -2.70 7.98 -12.31
N TYR A 319 -2.35 7.04 -11.44
CA TYR A 319 -0.95 6.69 -11.26
C TYR A 319 -0.59 5.45 -12.07
N GLN A 320 0.63 5.47 -12.62
CA GLN A 320 1.35 4.32 -13.13
C GLN A 320 2.49 4.07 -12.13
N PRO A 321 2.34 3.11 -11.20
CA PRO A 321 3.37 2.92 -10.19
C PRO A 321 4.71 2.61 -10.83
N THR A 322 5.77 3.14 -10.23
CA THR A 322 7.14 2.90 -10.67
C THR A 322 7.74 1.79 -9.82
N ASN A 323 8.26 0.73 -10.46
CA ASN A 323 9.05 -0.29 -9.77
C ASN A 323 10.32 0.34 -9.19
N LEU A 324 10.59 0.06 -7.91
CA LEU A 324 11.77 0.55 -7.24
C LEU A 324 12.93 -0.45 -7.36
N SER A 325 14.12 0.06 -7.66
CA SER A 325 15.34 -0.76 -7.63
C SER A 325 15.68 -1.12 -6.19
N ILE A 326 16.16 -2.34 -5.95
CA ILE A 326 16.47 -2.83 -4.60
C ILE A 326 17.98 -2.95 -4.44
N TYR A 327 18.50 -2.36 -3.36
CA TYR A 327 19.91 -2.43 -2.97
C TYR A 327 20.07 -3.24 -1.68
N PRO A 328 21.10 -4.11 -1.59
CA PRO A 328 22.07 -4.45 -2.64
C PRO A 328 21.41 -5.20 -3.81
N ALA A 329 22.07 -5.24 -4.97
CA ALA A 329 21.60 -6.01 -6.12
C ALA A 329 21.43 -7.51 -5.75
N GLY A 330 20.32 -8.13 -6.14
CA GLY A 330 19.92 -9.46 -5.68
C GLY A 330 19.03 -9.44 -4.43
N GLY A 331 18.93 -8.29 -3.74
CA GLY A 331 18.07 -8.09 -2.58
C GLY A 331 16.57 -8.19 -2.89
N GLU A 332 16.17 -8.21 -4.16
CA GLU A 332 14.81 -8.53 -4.58
C GLU A 332 14.39 -9.95 -4.16
N THR A 333 15.34 -10.87 -3.96
CA THR A 333 15.06 -12.24 -3.53
C THR A 333 15.51 -12.45 -2.08
N ILE A 334 14.56 -12.63 -1.17
CA ILE A 334 14.79 -12.92 0.25
C ILE A 334 14.66 -14.43 0.49
N VAL A 335 15.77 -15.09 0.80
CA VAL A 335 15.79 -16.51 1.19
C VAL A 335 15.65 -16.68 2.71
N ILE A 336 14.51 -17.20 3.16
CA ILE A 336 14.23 -17.48 4.57
C ILE A 336 14.45 -18.97 4.86
N SER A 337 15.32 -19.26 5.82
CA SER A 337 15.68 -20.60 6.27
C SER A 337 14.79 -21.07 7.42
N THR A 338 14.64 -22.40 7.55
CA THR A 338 14.07 -22.99 8.76
C THR A 338 15.09 -22.96 9.91
N ASN A 339 14.60 -22.79 11.13
CA ASN A 339 15.39 -23.02 12.34
C ASN A 339 15.65 -24.54 12.46
N GLY A 340 16.81 -24.99 11.97
CA GLY A 340 17.25 -26.39 12.04
C GLY A 340 17.08 -27.22 10.76
N ASP A 341 17.77 -28.37 10.72
CA ASP A 341 17.92 -29.33 9.61
C ASP A 341 16.62 -30.04 9.15
N GLU A 342 15.43 -29.57 9.55
CA GLU A 342 14.15 -30.22 9.28
C GLU A 342 13.78 -30.29 7.78
N ARG A 343 14.48 -29.56 6.91
CA ARG A 343 14.29 -29.61 5.44
C ARG A 343 14.53 -31.00 4.85
N LYS A 344 15.31 -31.89 5.49
CA LYS A 344 15.65 -33.19 4.89
C LYS A 344 14.53 -34.24 4.90
N LYS A 345 13.42 -34.07 5.63
CA LYS A 345 12.39 -35.13 5.79
C LYS A 345 11.00 -34.86 5.23
N LYS A 346 10.63 -33.65 4.80
CA LYS A 346 9.26 -33.34 4.31
C LYS A 346 9.18 -33.05 2.81
N LYS A 347 9.79 -33.89 1.98
CA LYS A 347 9.85 -33.70 0.52
C LYS A 347 8.53 -33.94 -0.24
N ASN A 348 7.47 -34.45 0.40
CA ASN A 348 6.27 -34.93 -0.31
C ASN A 348 4.95 -34.23 0.04
N GLN A 349 4.92 -33.27 0.96
CA GLN A 349 3.70 -32.50 1.23
C GLN A 349 3.85 -31.10 0.64
N SER A 350 3.01 -30.74 -0.33
CA SER A 350 3.04 -29.42 -0.97
C SER A 350 2.96 -28.32 0.10
N LEU A 351 3.84 -27.32 0.06
CA LEU A 351 3.92 -26.22 1.02
C LEU A 351 2.54 -25.57 1.30
N HIS A 352 1.73 -25.41 0.25
CA HIS A 352 0.33 -24.95 0.32
C HIS A 352 -0.53 -25.75 1.31
N GLN A 353 -0.44 -27.08 1.29
CA GLN A 353 -1.21 -27.94 2.20
C GLN A 353 -0.77 -27.74 3.66
N ASN A 354 0.52 -27.50 3.90
CA ASN A 354 1.02 -27.22 5.25
C ASN A 354 0.51 -25.88 5.76
N LEU A 355 0.53 -24.84 4.92
CA LEU A 355 -0.01 -23.53 5.25
C LEU A 355 -1.52 -23.58 5.51
N LEU A 356 -2.27 -24.29 4.67
CA LEU A 356 -3.69 -24.51 4.89
C LEU A 356 -3.93 -25.25 6.20
N LYS A 357 -3.20 -26.34 6.48
CA LYS A 357 -3.33 -27.10 7.73
C LYS A 357 -3.01 -26.25 8.96
N GLN A 358 -1.97 -25.42 8.90
CA GLN A 358 -1.62 -24.49 9.97
C GLN A 358 -2.74 -23.47 10.19
N HIS A 359 -3.24 -22.84 9.12
CA HIS A 359 -4.34 -21.88 9.22
C HIS A 359 -5.61 -22.54 9.77
N LEU A 360 -5.96 -23.73 9.29
CA LEU A 360 -7.12 -24.50 9.76
C LEU A 360 -7.01 -24.96 11.23
N SER A 361 -5.81 -24.92 11.80
CA SER A 361 -5.58 -25.21 13.23
C SER A 361 -5.83 -24.01 14.15
N LEU A 362 -5.93 -22.80 13.60
CA LEU A 362 -6.23 -21.58 14.36
C LEU A 362 -7.67 -21.62 14.92
N PRO A 363 -7.93 -20.93 16.04
CA PRO A 363 -9.29 -20.76 16.57
C PRO A 363 -10.18 -19.98 15.60
N LEU A 364 -11.50 -20.11 15.73
CA LEU A 364 -12.43 -19.31 14.93
C LEU A 364 -12.34 -17.83 15.33
N CYS A 365 -12.34 -16.94 14.33
CA CYS A 365 -12.36 -15.50 14.57
C CYS A 365 -13.66 -15.07 15.26
N LYS A 366 -13.54 -14.23 16.29
CA LYS A 366 -14.67 -13.63 17.02
C LYS A 366 -15.08 -12.23 16.51
N GLY A 367 -14.29 -11.66 15.59
CA GLY A 367 -14.49 -10.30 15.06
C GLY A 367 -14.25 -10.24 13.56
N SER A 368 -14.42 -9.06 12.98
CA SER A 368 -14.36 -8.80 11.53
C SER A 368 -13.22 -7.86 11.11
N ASP A 369 -12.23 -7.66 11.97
CA ASP A 369 -11.12 -6.71 11.84
C ASP A 369 -9.74 -7.35 12.06
N HIS A 370 -9.65 -8.68 11.89
CA HIS A 370 -8.41 -9.42 12.11
C HIS A 370 -7.43 -9.19 10.95
N ALA A 371 -6.23 -8.72 11.29
CA ALA A 371 -5.13 -8.58 10.33
C ALA A 371 -4.76 -9.95 9.73
N GLY A 372 -4.41 -9.96 8.45
CA GLY A 372 -4.19 -11.20 7.72
C GLY A 372 -3.38 -11.04 6.44
N ARG A 373 -3.42 -12.09 5.62
CA ARG A 373 -2.75 -12.18 4.33
C ARG A 373 -3.57 -13.00 3.35
N TRP A 374 -3.24 -12.87 2.06
CA TRP A 374 -3.81 -13.70 1.00
C TRP A 374 -2.96 -14.96 0.78
N LEU A 375 -3.56 -16.12 1.01
CA LEU A 375 -2.92 -17.43 0.78
C LEU A 375 -3.52 -18.12 -0.42
N SER A 376 -2.67 -18.70 -1.26
CA SER A 376 -3.11 -19.53 -2.38
C SER A 376 -3.70 -20.85 -1.91
N TRP A 377 -4.72 -21.30 -2.61
CA TRP A 377 -5.35 -22.58 -2.35
C TRP A 377 -4.49 -23.74 -2.90
N PRO A 378 -4.32 -24.86 -2.15
CA PRO A 378 -3.55 -26.00 -2.63
C PRO A 378 -4.17 -26.65 -3.88
N LYS A 379 -3.42 -26.65 -4.99
CA LYS A 379 -3.78 -27.36 -6.23
C LYS A 379 -3.41 -28.85 -6.12
N LYS A 380 -4.15 -29.72 -6.82
CA LYS A 380 -3.77 -31.15 -6.95
C LYS A 380 -2.51 -31.36 -7.78
N ASN A 381 -2.39 -30.61 -8.88
CA ASN A 381 -1.25 -30.61 -9.79
C ASN A 381 -0.84 -29.15 -10.07
N ASP A 382 0.46 -28.84 -9.97
CA ASP A 382 0.99 -27.48 -10.20
C ASP A 382 0.83 -27.03 -11.67
N GLN A 383 0.62 -27.97 -12.59
CA GLN A 383 0.45 -27.70 -14.03
C GLN A 383 -0.98 -27.39 -14.46
N GLU A 384 -1.98 -27.60 -13.61
CA GLU A 384 -3.37 -27.34 -13.99
C GLU A 384 -3.79 -25.89 -13.65
N PRO A 385 -4.48 -25.19 -14.58
CA PRO A 385 -5.07 -23.90 -14.28
C PRO A 385 -6.02 -24.03 -13.08
N ALA A 386 -6.18 -22.94 -12.32
CA ALA A 386 -7.01 -22.90 -11.12
C ALA A 386 -8.50 -23.01 -11.49
N SER A 387 -8.98 -24.20 -11.84
CA SER A 387 -10.39 -24.50 -11.92
C SER A 387 -10.85 -25.20 -10.64
N GLN A 388 -12.08 -24.93 -10.21
CA GLN A 388 -12.64 -25.48 -8.97
C GLN A 388 -12.70 -27.03 -8.92
N SER A 389 -12.57 -27.70 -10.06
CA SER A 389 -12.49 -29.17 -10.15
C SER A 389 -11.19 -29.75 -9.59
N ASN A 390 -10.12 -28.94 -9.52
CA ASN A 390 -8.76 -29.42 -9.28
C ASN A 390 -8.28 -29.24 -7.83
N TYR A 391 -9.21 -28.93 -6.91
CA TYR A 391 -8.91 -28.74 -5.50
C TYR A 391 -8.80 -30.06 -4.74
N ALA A 392 -7.71 -30.20 -3.97
CA ALA A 392 -7.33 -31.46 -3.31
C ALA A 392 -8.40 -31.98 -2.34
N ASN A 393 -9.15 -31.09 -1.68
CA ASN A 393 -10.21 -31.48 -0.75
C ASN A 393 -11.35 -30.45 -0.69
N LYS A 394 -12.51 -30.79 -1.28
CA LYS A 394 -13.73 -29.95 -1.22
C LYS A 394 -14.24 -29.73 0.22
N GLN A 395 -13.94 -30.63 1.15
CA GLN A 395 -14.35 -30.46 2.55
C GLN A 395 -13.55 -29.36 3.25
N ASP A 396 -12.28 -29.18 2.90
CA ASP A 396 -11.46 -28.12 3.49
C ASP A 396 -11.86 -26.74 2.97
N LEU A 397 -12.40 -26.66 1.74
CA LEU A 397 -12.92 -25.41 1.20
C LEU A 397 -14.05 -24.85 2.06
N LYS A 398 -14.88 -25.72 2.64
CA LYS A 398 -15.92 -25.35 3.60
C LYS A 398 -15.38 -24.84 4.94
N LYS A 399 -14.06 -24.88 5.16
CA LYS A 399 -13.41 -24.45 6.40
C LYS A 399 -12.68 -23.11 6.29
N VAL A 400 -12.71 -22.46 5.12
CA VAL A 400 -12.16 -21.12 4.88
C VAL A 400 -13.28 -20.16 4.45
N SER A 401 -13.04 -18.84 4.48
CA SER A 401 -14.06 -17.83 4.13
C SER A 401 -14.53 -17.89 2.67
N GLY A 402 -13.72 -18.42 1.75
CA GLY A 402 -14.03 -18.45 0.33
C GLY A 402 -12.77 -18.27 -0.50
N LEU A 403 -12.91 -18.29 -1.83
CA LEU A 403 -11.80 -18.07 -2.75
C LEU A 403 -12.08 -16.88 -3.65
N THR A 404 -11.05 -16.07 -3.88
CA THR A 404 -10.99 -15.15 -5.00
C THR A 404 -10.88 -15.95 -6.30
N ARG A 405 -11.16 -15.29 -7.42
CA ARG A 405 -10.90 -15.81 -8.77
C ARG A 405 -9.46 -16.24 -9.00
N ASP A 406 -8.51 -15.61 -8.28
CA ASP A 406 -7.08 -15.92 -8.34
C ASP A 406 -6.73 -17.17 -7.48
N GLY A 407 -7.75 -17.83 -6.92
CA GLY A 407 -7.61 -19.02 -6.10
C GLY A 407 -7.01 -18.74 -4.73
N LYS A 408 -7.19 -17.54 -4.18
CA LYS A 408 -6.68 -17.16 -2.86
C LYS A 408 -7.79 -16.99 -1.84
N TYR A 409 -7.49 -17.25 -0.57
CA TYR A 409 -8.39 -16.97 0.55
C TYR A 409 -7.75 -15.97 1.52
N TRP A 410 -8.59 -15.22 2.22
CA TRP A 410 -8.15 -14.34 3.31
C TRP A 410 -7.83 -15.17 4.56
N ALA A 411 -6.59 -15.08 5.03
CA ALA A 411 -6.07 -15.85 6.15
C ALA A 411 -5.53 -14.92 7.24
N PRO A 412 -6.33 -14.62 8.28
CA PRO A 412 -5.83 -13.93 9.47
C PRO A 412 -4.65 -14.66 10.12
N TYR A 413 -3.82 -13.91 10.85
CA TYR A 413 -2.61 -14.43 11.47
C TYR A 413 -2.88 -15.25 12.73
N ASP A 414 -3.91 -14.90 13.48
CA ASP A 414 -4.21 -15.37 14.84
C ASP A 414 -5.50 -16.19 14.95
N CYS A 415 -6.38 -16.11 13.95
CA CYS A 415 -7.63 -16.85 13.88
C CYS A 415 -7.95 -17.32 12.46
N ARG A 416 -9.04 -18.07 12.29
CA ARG A 416 -9.59 -18.45 10.98
C ARG A 416 -11.07 -18.13 10.85
N TYR A 417 -11.45 -17.69 9.66
CA TYR A 417 -12.84 -17.62 9.25
C TYR A 417 -13.26 -18.96 8.65
N ARG A 418 -14.40 -19.51 9.06
CA ARG A 418 -14.99 -20.69 8.42
C ARG A 418 -15.97 -20.26 7.33
N HIS A 419 -16.27 -21.15 6.39
CA HIS A 419 -17.36 -20.88 5.47
C HIS A 419 -18.68 -21.01 6.22
N LEU A 420 -19.52 -19.98 6.14
CA LEU A 420 -20.91 -20.04 6.56
C LEU A 420 -21.75 -19.95 5.29
N SER A 421 -22.66 -20.90 5.09
CA SER A 421 -23.65 -20.72 4.02
C SER A 421 -24.56 -19.54 4.38
N TYR A 422 -25.15 -18.90 3.37
CA TYR A 422 -26.09 -17.81 3.60
C TYR A 422 -27.30 -18.28 4.41
N GLU A 423 -27.74 -19.53 4.21
CA GLU A 423 -28.82 -20.13 5.00
C GLU A 423 -28.42 -20.27 6.48
N ALA A 424 -27.21 -20.75 6.74
CA ALA A 424 -26.69 -20.88 8.10
C ALA A 424 -26.58 -19.51 8.79
N PHE A 425 -26.15 -18.47 8.05
CA PHE A 425 -26.15 -17.10 8.55
C PHE A 425 -27.57 -16.58 8.82
N ASN A 426 -28.53 -16.81 7.93
CA ASN A 426 -29.92 -16.42 8.15
C ASN A 426 -30.49 -17.06 9.41
N ARG A 427 -30.20 -18.35 9.67
CA ARG A 427 -30.58 -19.01 10.93
C ARG A 427 -29.90 -18.34 12.14
N CYS A 428 -28.58 -18.19 12.10
CA CYS A 428 -27.83 -17.52 13.16
C CYS A 428 -28.39 -16.12 13.49
N ALA A 429 -28.52 -15.27 12.48
CA ALA A 429 -28.93 -13.90 12.66
C ALA A 429 -30.42 -13.80 13.04
N ALA A 430 -31.30 -14.71 12.60
CA ALA A 430 -32.69 -14.76 13.05
C ALA A 430 -32.80 -15.09 14.55
N LYS A 431 -31.89 -15.93 15.07
CA LYS A 431 -31.83 -16.29 16.50
C LYS A 431 -31.19 -15.21 17.36
N LYS A 432 -30.10 -14.58 16.89
CA LYS A 432 -29.34 -13.59 17.66
C LYS A 432 -29.87 -12.16 17.54
N TYR A 433 -30.43 -11.79 16.39
CA TYR A 433 -30.72 -10.39 16.02
C TYR A 433 -32.20 -10.22 15.61
N THR A 434 -33.10 -10.63 16.51
CA THR A 434 -34.56 -10.66 16.27
C THR A 434 -35.19 -9.32 15.94
N ARG A 435 -34.59 -8.19 16.35
CA ARG A 435 -35.09 -6.84 16.02
C ARG A 435 -34.68 -6.41 14.60
N GLY A 436 -33.66 -7.04 14.02
CA GLY A 436 -33.23 -6.82 12.64
C GLY A 436 -31.90 -6.11 12.48
N ILE A 437 -31.59 -5.79 11.23
CA ILE A 437 -30.33 -5.18 10.80
C ILE A 437 -30.62 -3.93 9.96
N ASP A 438 -30.06 -2.80 10.37
CA ASP A 438 -30.03 -1.58 9.55
C ASP A 438 -28.70 -1.50 8.79
N LEU A 439 -28.75 -1.27 7.48
CA LEU A 439 -27.58 -1.19 6.60
C LEU A 439 -27.55 0.19 5.91
N TYR A 440 -26.60 1.04 6.29
CA TYR A 440 -26.34 2.33 5.65
C TYR A 440 -25.07 2.23 4.82
N GLY A 441 -25.18 2.28 3.49
CA GLY A 441 -24.00 2.08 2.68
C GLY A 441 -24.12 2.46 1.22
N ASP A 442 -22.95 2.46 0.60
CA ASP A 442 -22.75 2.71 -0.81
C ASP A 442 -23.03 1.45 -1.67
N SER A 443 -22.59 1.51 -2.91
CA SER A 443 -22.66 0.40 -3.85
C SER A 443 -22.06 -0.92 -3.35
N ASN A 444 -21.00 -0.91 -2.53
CA ASN A 444 -20.42 -2.16 -2.03
C ASN A 444 -21.36 -2.86 -1.04
N ILE A 445 -22.07 -2.11 -0.18
CA ILE A 445 -23.12 -2.68 0.66
C ILE A 445 -24.28 -3.21 -0.18
N ARG A 446 -24.67 -2.53 -1.27
CA ARG A 446 -25.71 -3.06 -2.18
C ARG A 446 -25.31 -4.41 -2.78
N ARG A 447 -24.05 -4.55 -3.19
CA ARG A 447 -23.48 -5.82 -3.70
C ARG A 447 -23.50 -6.90 -2.62
N SER A 448 -23.17 -6.56 -1.38
CA SER A 448 -23.33 -7.46 -0.23
C SER A 448 -24.78 -7.90 -0.04
N VAL A 449 -25.74 -6.97 -0.10
CA VAL A 449 -27.18 -7.25 0.01
C VAL A 449 -27.66 -8.18 -1.10
N LYS A 450 -27.23 -7.97 -2.36
CA LYS A 450 -27.57 -8.89 -3.46
C LYS A 450 -27.10 -10.32 -3.17
N LYS A 451 -25.89 -10.49 -2.59
CA LYS A 451 -25.43 -11.83 -2.16
C LYS A 451 -26.27 -12.41 -1.03
N PHE A 452 -26.63 -11.62 -0.02
CA PHE A 452 -27.50 -12.10 1.06
C PHE A 452 -28.88 -12.53 0.53
N LEU A 453 -29.52 -11.70 -0.29
CA LEU A 453 -30.84 -11.98 -0.88
C LEU A 453 -30.83 -13.22 -1.78
N SER A 454 -29.79 -13.40 -2.58
CA SER A 454 -29.68 -14.52 -3.53
C SER A 454 -29.05 -15.77 -2.92
N HIS A 455 -28.80 -15.81 -1.62
CA HIS A 455 -28.11 -16.92 -0.95
C HIS A 455 -26.75 -17.24 -1.60
N GLY A 456 -26.01 -16.20 -1.96
CA GLY A 456 -24.70 -16.27 -2.59
C GLY A 456 -24.70 -16.58 -4.09
N GLN A 457 -25.87 -16.70 -4.72
CA GLN A 457 -25.99 -17.04 -6.15
C GLN A 457 -25.66 -15.86 -7.06
N TRP A 458 -25.87 -14.63 -6.59
CA TRP A 458 -25.45 -13.42 -7.30
C TRP A 458 -23.95 -13.46 -7.60
N CYS A 459 -23.63 -13.49 -8.89
CA CYS A 459 -22.28 -13.62 -9.44
C CYS A 459 -21.49 -14.81 -8.88
N LYS A 460 -22.17 -15.91 -8.59
CA LYS A 460 -21.48 -17.16 -8.23
C LYS A 460 -20.68 -17.67 -9.42
N ASP A 461 -19.42 -18.01 -9.17
CA ASP A 461 -18.49 -18.60 -10.15
C ASP A 461 -18.28 -17.78 -11.45
N TRP A 462 -18.60 -16.48 -11.42
CA TRP A 462 -18.55 -15.58 -12.57
C TRP A 462 -17.20 -15.60 -13.33
N HIS A 463 -16.09 -15.77 -12.61
CA HIS A 463 -14.74 -15.84 -13.17
C HIS A 463 -14.51 -17.04 -14.10
N GLN A 464 -15.27 -18.12 -13.96
CA GLN A 464 -15.18 -19.29 -14.84
C GLN A 464 -15.70 -18.99 -16.25
N HIS A 465 -16.49 -17.91 -16.40
CA HIS A 465 -17.06 -17.50 -17.67
C HIS A 465 -16.17 -16.52 -18.45
N ILE A 466 -15.01 -16.15 -17.88
CA ILE A 466 -14.09 -15.18 -18.47
C ILE A 466 -12.84 -15.92 -18.97
N GLN A 467 -12.52 -15.76 -20.25
CA GLN A 467 -11.37 -16.40 -20.90
C GLN A 467 -10.14 -15.48 -21.01
N SER A 468 -10.31 -14.17 -20.84
CA SER A 468 -9.23 -13.17 -20.93
C SER A 468 -9.00 -12.48 -19.58
N PRO A 469 -7.82 -11.88 -19.34
CA PRO A 469 -7.68 -10.94 -18.22
C PRO A 469 -8.82 -9.91 -18.26
N LEU A 470 -9.31 -9.46 -17.11
CA LEU A 470 -10.21 -8.31 -17.08
C LEU A 470 -9.39 -7.10 -17.50
N LEU A 471 -9.68 -6.61 -18.69
CA LEU A 471 -8.99 -5.51 -19.35
C LEU A 471 -9.79 -4.21 -19.09
N PRO A 472 -9.23 -3.03 -19.39
CA PRO A 472 -9.93 -1.75 -19.23
C PRO A 472 -11.23 -1.71 -20.05
N ASP A 473 -12.14 -0.79 -19.75
CA ASP A 473 -13.51 -0.74 -20.32
C ASP A 473 -13.61 -0.75 -21.86
N ASP A 474 -12.53 -0.39 -22.57
CA ASP A 474 -12.45 -0.47 -24.04
C ASP A 474 -12.26 -1.90 -24.58
N GLN A 475 -12.05 -2.88 -23.69
CA GLN A 475 -11.75 -4.26 -24.01
C GLN A 475 -12.73 -5.18 -23.28
N LEU A 476 -13.76 -5.62 -24.01
CA LEU A 476 -14.72 -6.60 -23.50
C LEU A 476 -14.00 -7.92 -23.19
N PRO A 477 -14.22 -8.52 -22.01
CA PRO A 477 -13.67 -9.83 -21.71
C PRO A 477 -14.20 -10.87 -22.70
N LEU A 478 -13.33 -11.71 -23.26
CA LEU A 478 -13.79 -12.84 -24.09
C LEU A 478 -14.53 -13.85 -23.21
N ILE A 479 -15.77 -14.17 -23.59
CA ILE A 479 -16.65 -15.11 -22.86
C ILE A 479 -16.78 -16.42 -23.62
N ASP A 480 -16.85 -17.51 -22.87
CA ASP A 480 -17.18 -18.81 -23.42
C ASP A 480 -18.64 -18.87 -23.92
N GLN A 481 -18.84 -18.66 -25.22
CA GLN A 481 -20.16 -18.67 -25.87
C GLN A 481 -20.85 -20.05 -25.81
N SER A 482 -20.14 -21.13 -25.48
CA SER A 482 -20.75 -22.46 -25.38
C SER A 482 -21.75 -22.55 -24.22
N ILE A 483 -21.61 -21.70 -23.20
CA ILE A 483 -22.45 -21.67 -21.99
C ILE A 483 -23.75 -20.88 -22.23
N ALA A 484 -23.72 -19.88 -23.12
CA ALA A 484 -24.85 -18.96 -23.39
C ALA A 484 -26.05 -19.59 -24.11
N LYS A 485 -25.98 -20.88 -24.51
CA LYS A 485 -27.06 -21.58 -25.22
C LYS A 485 -28.12 -22.23 -24.33
N ARG A 486 -28.08 -22.05 -23.00
CA ARG A 486 -29.16 -22.54 -22.12
C ARG A 486 -30.35 -21.60 -22.20
N GLN A 487 -31.53 -22.17 -22.43
CA GLN A 487 -32.81 -21.47 -22.63
C GLN A 487 -32.99 -20.28 -21.67
N GLU A 488 -33.51 -19.16 -22.22
CA GLU A 488 -34.02 -17.98 -21.52
C GLU A 488 -35.11 -18.39 -20.53
N GLN A 489 -34.72 -18.85 -19.36
CA GLN A 489 -35.64 -19.10 -18.27
C GLN A 489 -35.58 -17.89 -17.34
N GLU A 490 -36.69 -17.15 -17.30
CA GLU A 490 -36.83 -16.01 -16.42
C GLU A 490 -36.74 -16.44 -14.95
N TYR A 491 -35.89 -15.76 -14.19
CA TYR A 491 -35.73 -16.02 -12.76
C TYR A 491 -37.00 -15.62 -12.00
N GLN A 492 -37.49 -16.51 -11.13
CA GLN A 492 -38.66 -16.22 -10.30
C GLN A 492 -38.24 -15.65 -8.95
N ARG A 493 -37.10 -16.11 -8.41
CA ARG A 493 -36.58 -15.66 -7.12
C ARG A 493 -35.08 -15.30 -7.20
N PRO A 494 -34.56 -14.48 -6.27
CA PRO A 494 -33.14 -14.13 -6.23
C PRO A 494 -32.20 -15.33 -6.15
N GLU A 495 -32.61 -16.41 -5.48
CA GLU A 495 -31.83 -17.64 -5.30
C GLU A 495 -31.76 -18.49 -6.57
N ASP A 496 -32.62 -18.22 -7.56
CA ASP A 496 -32.57 -18.87 -8.87
C ASP A 496 -31.57 -18.18 -9.83
N TYR A 497 -31.05 -17.01 -9.42
CA TYR A 497 -30.14 -16.18 -10.21
C TYR A 497 -28.85 -16.94 -10.54
N ARG A 498 -28.44 -16.89 -11.80
CA ARG A 498 -27.22 -17.55 -12.28
C ARG A 498 -26.63 -16.74 -13.43
N PHE A 499 -25.37 -17.02 -13.75
CA PHE A 499 -24.72 -16.42 -14.88
C PHE A 499 -25.19 -17.11 -16.18
N ILE A 500 -25.83 -16.36 -17.08
CA ILE A 500 -26.39 -16.80 -18.37
C ILE A 500 -26.02 -15.89 -19.55
N SER A 501 -25.67 -14.63 -19.30
CA SER A 501 -25.37 -13.65 -20.35
C SER A 501 -24.07 -12.89 -20.10
N GLU A 502 -23.48 -12.37 -21.17
CA GLU A 502 -22.27 -11.54 -21.13
C GLU A 502 -22.48 -10.24 -20.33
N GLY A 503 -23.67 -9.64 -20.43
CA GLY A 503 -24.02 -8.40 -19.74
C GLY A 503 -23.89 -8.50 -18.22
N GLN A 504 -24.04 -9.69 -17.65
CA GLN A 504 -23.88 -9.93 -16.21
C GLN A 504 -22.42 -9.84 -15.75
N THR A 505 -21.43 -10.08 -16.63
CA THR A 505 -20.00 -10.01 -16.27
C THR A 505 -19.66 -8.67 -15.65
N ARG A 506 -20.14 -7.59 -16.29
CA ARG A 506 -19.90 -6.23 -15.82
C ARG A 506 -20.47 -6.00 -14.43
N SER A 507 -21.65 -6.55 -14.14
CA SER A 507 -22.23 -6.48 -12.80
C SER A 507 -21.38 -7.24 -11.76
N CYS A 508 -20.74 -8.33 -12.17
CA CYS A 508 -19.91 -9.12 -11.28
C CYS A 508 -18.56 -8.47 -10.95
N TYR A 509 -17.90 -7.78 -11.88
CA TYR A 509 -16.61 -7.15 -11.59
C TYR A 509 -16.68 -5.64 -11.27
N CYS A 510 -17.68 -4.89 -11.76
CA CYS A 510 -17.63 -3.43 -11.66
C CYS A 510 -18.97 -2.70 -11.47
N GLU A 511 -20.09 -3.13 -12.04
CA GLU A 511 -21.36 -2.40 -11.95
C GLU A 511 -22.31 -2.99 -10.91
N ASP A 512 -23.14 -2.16 -10.30
CA ASP A 512 -24.18 -2.63 -9.39
C ASP A 512 -25.58 -2.11 -9.73
N PHE A 513 -25.68 -1.36 -10.83
CA PHE A 513 -26.87 -0.68 -11.29
C PHE A 513 -27.36 -1.25 -12.63
N ALA A 514 -28.68 -1.42 -12.78
CA ALA A 514 -29.33 -1.88 -14.01
C ALA A 514 -28.76 -3.19 -14.59
N GLU A 515 -28.57 -4.18 -13.72
CA GLU A 515 -28.05 -5.50 -14.08
C GLU A 515 -29.06 -6.29 -14.91
N GLU A 516 -28.56 -6.95 -15.95
CA GLU A 516 -29.37 -7.80 -16.80
C GLU A 516 -29.98 -8.96 -15.98
N HIS A 517 -31.27 -9.22 -16.18
CA HIS A 517 -32.04 -10.25 -15.48
C HIS A 517 -32.21 -10.07 -13.95
N TRP A 518 -31.63 -9.03 -13.33
CA TRP A 518 -31.88 -8.72 -11.92
C TRP A 518 -33.20 -7.95 -11.77
N LYS A 519 -34.21 -8.57 -11.15
CA LYS A 519 -35.54 -7.93 -10.99
C LYS A 519 -35.49 -6.83 -9.94
N GLN A 520 -35.99 -5.65 -10.31
CA GLN A 520 -36.10 -4.51 -9.40
C GLN A 520 -37.02 -4.79 -8.20
N GLU A 521 -37.97 -5.71 -8.36
CA GLU A 521 -38.89 -6.17 -7.29
C GLU A 521 -38.15 -6.80 -6.11
N TRP A 522 -37.02 -7.47 -6.37
CA TRP A 522 -36.20 -8.09 -5.32
C TRP A 522 -35.37 -7.05 -4.58
N PHE A 523 -34.76 -6.15 -5.35
CA PHE A 523 -33.92 -5.07 -4.85
C PHE A 523 -33.78 -3.99 -5.93
N ASN A 524 -34.46 -2.86 -5.76
CA ASN A 524 -34.44 -1.79 -6.75
C ASN A 524 -33.24 -0.86 -6.48
N ALA A 525 -32.22 -0.88 -7.34
CA ALA A 525 -31.02 -0.07 -7.13
C ALA A 525 -31.25 1.46 -7.09
N ASN A 526 -32.44 1.95 -7.49
CA ASN A 526 -32.80 3.36 -7.47
C ASN A 526 -33.39 3.86 -6.16
N ALA A 527 -34.10 3.04 -5.37
CA ALA A 527 -34.69 3.60 -4.16
C ALA A 527 -33.63 3.81 -3.08
N ARG A 528 -33.89 4.81 -2.25
CA ARG A 528 -33.00 5.21 -1.17
C ARG A 528 -33.13 4.32 0.04
N ARG A 529 -34.31 3.75 0.26
CA ARG A 529 -34.61 2.86 1.38
C ARG A 529 -35.37 1.65 0.90
N PHE A 530 -35.00 0.49 1.42
CA PHE A 530 -35.66 -0.78 1.19
C PHE A 530 -35.80 -1.56 2.49
N ASP A 531 -37.05 -1.88 2.80
CA ASP A 531 -37.34 -2.93 3.76
C ASP A 531 -37.25 -4.29 3.04
N LEU A 532 -36.31 -5.10 3.49
CA LEU A 532 -35.99 -6.42 2.96
C LEU A 532 -36.20 -7.47 4.06
N GLN A 533 -36.29 -8.72 3.65
CA GLN A 533 -36.21 -9.86 4.55
C GLN A 533 -35.18 -10.83 4.02
N PHE A 534 -34.21 -11.19 4.87
CA PHE A 534 -33.35 -12.34 4.61
C PHE A 534 -34.05 -13.53 5.23
N SER A 535 -34.41 -14.53 4.43
CA SER A 535 -35.22 -15.65 4.89
C SER A 535 -34.82 -16.94 4.24
N ASN A 536 -34.74 -18.01 5.02
CA ASN A 536 -34.72 -19.35 4.46
C ASN A 536 -36.15 -19.80 4.11
N SER A 537 -36.28 -20.56 3.02
CA SER A 537 -37.46 -21.39 2.79
C SER A 537 -37.55 -22.49 3.85
N LEU A 538 -38.73 -23.09 4.01
CA LEU A 538 -38.90 -24.22 4.94
C LEU A 538 -37.93 -25.36 4.61
N GLU A 539 -37.79 -25.71 3.33
CA GLU A 539 -36.87 -26.74 2.86
C GLU A 539 -35.41 -26.40 3.18
N GLN A 540 -34.99 -25.14 2.99
CA GLN A 540 -33.64 -24.69 3.34
C GLN A 540 -33.39 -24.77 4.86
N SER A 541 -34.35 -24.33 5.68
CA SER A 541 -34.30 -24.41 7.13
C SER A 541 -34.24 -25.85 7.65
N GLU A 542 -34.96 -26.76 7.00
CA GLU A 542 -34.95 -28.20 7.31
C GLU A 542 -33.62 -28.84 6.88
N ALA A 543 -33.11 -28.50 5.69
CA ALA A 543 -31.85 -29.01 5.16
C ALA A 543 -30.63 -28.63 6.01
N LEU A 544 -30.69 -27.50 6.73
CA LEU A 544 -29.65 -27.11 7.70
C LEU A 544 -29.60 -28.04 8.93
N GLY A 545 -30.70 -28.72 9.26
CA GLY A 545 -30.82 -29.47 10.50
C GLY A 545 -30.63 -28.59 11.76
N ARG A 546 -30.29 -29.21 12.89
CA ARG A 546 -29.99 -28.45 14.12
C ARG A 546 -28.59 -27.84 14.04
N THR A 547 -28.49 -26.57 14.38
CA THR A 547 -27.26 -25.77 14.38
C THR A 547 -26.87 -25.37 15.81
N GLU A 548 -25.65 -24.86 15.97
CA GLU A 548 -25.14 -24.37 17.26
C GLU A 548 -25.91 -23.15 17.83
N TRP A 549 -26.72 -22.47 17.00
CA TRP A 549 -27.51 -21.31 17.41
C TRP A 549 -28.93 -21.68 17.85
N ASP A 550 -29.39 -22.90 17.59
CA ASP A 550 -30.73 -23.34 17.97
C ASP A 550 -30.86 -23.63 19.48
N ASP A 551 -29.73 -23.86 20.15
CA ASP A 551 -29.67 -24.13 21.59
C ASP A 551 -29.65 -22.85 22.44
N GLN A 552 -29.45 -21.69 21.79
CA GLN A 552 -29.50 -20.39 22.44
C GLN A 552 -30.97 -19.99 22.57
N VAL A 553 -31.50 -20.10 23.81
CA VAL A 553 -32.92 -19.87 24.17
C VAL A 553 -33.31 -18.41 23.96
N MET A 554 -33.52 -18.00 22.70
CA MET A 554 -33.90 -16.63 22.32
C MET A 554 -35.00 -16.71 21.25
N GLY A 555 -36.25 -16.75 21.69
CA GLY A 555 -37.42 -16.55 20.82
C GLY A 555 -37.91 -17.79 20.06
N ASN A 556 -39.23 -18.00 20.10
CA ASN A 556 -39.94 -19.07 19.42
C ASN A 556 -40.16 -18.74 17.91
N THR A 557 -39.18 -18.13 17.25
CA THR A 557 -39.25 -17.87 15.82
C THR A 557 -38.96 -19.18 15.09
N THR A 558 -40.03 -19.77 14.55
CA THR A 558 -39.95 -20.99 13.73
C THR A 558 -39.42 -20.72 12.32
N ARG A 559 -39.17 -19.45 11.97
CA ARG A 559 -38.69 -19.03 10.66
C ARG A 559 -37.33 -18.36 10.79
N ASP A 560 -36.37 -18.82 10.00
CA ASP A 560 -35.04 -18.21 9.88
C ASP A 560 -35.16 -16.91 9.05
N THR A 561 -35.92 -15.94 9.56
CA THR A 561 -36.23 -14.67 8.89
C THR A 561 -35.71 -13.50 9.70
N ILE A 562 -35.00 -12.59 9.04
CA ILE A 562 -34.43 -11.39 9.64
C ILE A 562 -34.96 -10.18 8.89
N PRO A 563 -35.59 -9.21 9.57
CA PRO A 563 -35.94 -7.94 8.95
C PRO A 563 -34.66 -7.12 8.72
N VAL A 564 -34.51 -6.59 7.51
CA VAL A 564 -33.37 -5.78 7.13
C VAL A 564 -33.87 -4.48 6.53
N ASN A 565 -33.38 -3.36 7.01
CA ASN A 565 -33.67 -2.06 6.42
C ASN A 565 -32.37 -1.53 5.80
N SER A 566 -32.34 -1.47 4.48
CA SER A 566 -31.19 -0.99 3.72
C SER A 566 -31.43 0.44 3.24
N TYR A 567 -30.51 1.33 3.57
CA TYR A 567 -30.46 2.69 3.06
C TYR A 567 -29.24 2.87 2.14
N LYS A 568 -29.50 3.27 0.89
CA LYS A 568 -28.47 3.66 -0.07
C LYS A 568 -28.06 5.11 0.20
N TRP A 569 -26.86 5.30 0.74
CA TRP A 569 -26.22 6.62 0.78
C TRP A 569 -24.94 6.68 -0.04
N ASP A 570 -24.68 7.84 -0.62
CA ASP A 570 -23.49 8.10 -1.43
C ASP A 570 -22.44 8.82 -0.56
N GLY A 571 -22.14 8.23 0.62
CA GLY A 571 -21.35 8.84 1.70
C GLY A 571 -22.09 9.96 2.44
N LEU A 572 -21.38 10.75 3.25
CA LEU A 572 -21.83 11.99 3.87
C LEU A 572 -21.68 13.18 2.91
N THR A 573 -22.07 12.97 1.66
CA THR A 573 -21.88 13.94 0.58
C THR A 573 -23.19 14.62 0.19
N TYR A 574 -23.07 15.73 -0.53
CA TYR A 574 -24.20 16.46 -1.12
C TYR A 574 -24.95 15.68 -2.22
N LEU A 575 -24.45 14.51 -2.65
CA LEU A 575 -25.05 13.70 -3.71
C LEU A 575 -26.29 12.91 -3.24
N ASN A 576 -26.51 12.86 -1.93
CA ASN A 576 -27.66 12.20 -1.34
C ASN A 576 -28.95 12.99 -1.62
N ASN A 577 -29.98 12.29 -2.09
CA ASN A 577 -31.32 12.84 -2.23
C ASN A 577 -32.35 11.77 -1.80
N PRO A 578 -33.02 11.90 -0.63
CA PRO A 578 -32.89 13.02 0.31
C PRO A 578 -31.50 13.06 0.96
N HIS A 579 -31.16 14.19 1.62
CA HIS A 579 -29.86 14.39 2.24
C HIS A 579 -29.56 13.34 3.34
N TRP A 580 -28.28 12.99 3.53
CA TRP A 580 -27.87 11.86 4.38
C TRP A 580 -28.25 12.02 5.85
N ASP A 581 -28.39 13.25 6.34
CA ASP A 581 -28.78 13.56 7.72
C ASP A 581 -30.23 13.18 8.06
N THR A 582 -31.02 12.80 7.05
CA THR A 582 -32.35 12.21 7.24
C THR A 582 -32.32 10.68 7.29
N ALA A 583 -31.20 10.04 6.95
CA ALA A 583 -31.10 8.60 6.81
C ALA A 583 -31.30 7.87 8.14
N VAL A 584 -30.51 8.19 9.16
CA VAL A 584 -30.64 7.52 10.47
C VAL A 584 -31.99 7.82 11.13
N PRO A 585 -32.46 9.08 11.24
CA PRO A 585 -33.72 9.38 11.92
C PRO A 585 -34.96 8.81 11.22
N SER A 586 -34.89 8.48 9.93
CA SER A 586 -36.02 7.88 9.20
C SER A 586 -36.12 6.35 9.37
N SER A 587 -35.18 5.70 10.07
CA SER A 587 -35.41 4.32 10.53
C SER A 587 -36.49 4.30 11.59
N THR A 588 -37.55 3.52 11.35
CA THR A 588 -38.71 3.47 12.26
C THR A 588 -38.73 2.20 13.10
N LYS A 589 -37.90 1.22 12.76
CA LYS A 589 -37.84 -0.08 13.43
C LYS A 589 -36.62 -0.14 14.33
N PRO A 590 -36.73 -0.70 15.54
CA PRO A 590 -35.55 -0.98 16.34
C PRO A 590 -34.70 -2.04 15.63
N ALA A 591 -33.38 -1.92 15.72
CA ALA A 591 -32.44 -2.89 15.17
C ALA A 591 -31.52 -3.43 16.26
N ASP A 592 -31.01 -4.66 16.09
CA ASP A 592 -29.95 -5.21 16.94
C ASP A 592 -28.56 -4.87 16.39
N ILE A 593 -28.45 -4.73 15.07
CA ILE A 593 -27.22 -4.35 14.37
C ILE A 593 -27.50 -3.13 13.50
N ALA A 594 -26.60 -2.15 13.53
CA ALA A 594 -26.59 -1.05 12.57
C ALA A 594 -25.20 -0.97 11.92
N ILE A 595 -25.14 -1.16 10.60
CA ILE A 595 -23.90 -1.16 9.82
C ILE A 595 -23.79 0.13 9.03
N PHE A 596 -22.66 0.82 9.15
CA PHE A 596 -22.34 2.04 8.43
C PHE A 596 -21.12 1.82 7.54
N SER A 597 -21.27 1.99 6.23
CA SER A 597 -20.17 2.01 5.26
C SER A 597 -19.95 3.43 4.76
N LEU A 598 -18.77 3.98 5.03
CA LEU A 598 -18.36 5.34 4.67
C LEU A 598 -16.93 5.35 4.10
N GLY A 599 -16.47 6.53 3.67
CA GLY A 599 -15.09 6.80 3.28
C GLY A 599 -14.90 6.81 1.77
N ASN A 600 -15.47 5.85 1.03
CA ASN A 600 -15.24 5.75 -0.43
C ASN A 600 -15.75 6.97 -1.21
N TRP A 601 -17.03 7.31 -1.08
CA TRP A 601 -17.61 8.51 -1.70
C TRP A 601 -17.13 9.79 -1.01
N ASP A 602 -16.94 9.73 0.31
CA ASP A 602 -16.50 10.87 1.11
C ASP A 602 -15.12 11.37 0.67
N ALA A 603 -14.15 10.48 0.58
CA ALA A 603 -12.82 10.82 0.09
C ALA A 603 -12.88 11.33 -1.36
N ALA A 604 -13.83 10.84 -2.16
CA ALA A 604 -13.94 11.21 -3.57
C ALA A 604 -14.55 12.60 -3.83
N PHE A 605 -15.44 13.08 -2.96
CA PHE A 605 -16.26 14.28 -3.19
C PHE A 605 -16.23 15.31 -2.06
N ALA A 606 -15.69 14.96 -0.90
CA ALA A 606 -15.60 15.85 0.25
C ALA A 606 -14.15 16.16 0.59
N GLN A 607 -13.95 17.29 1.28
CA GLN A 607 -12.71 17.60 1.96
C GLN A 607 -12.69 16.94 3.34
N LEU A 608 -11.51 16.60 3.86
CA LEU A 608 -11.41 15.85 5.12
C LEU A 608 -12.09 16.57 6.29
N ASN A 609 -11.79 17.85 6.52
CA ASN A 609 -12.31 18.56 7.70
C ASN A 609 -13.85 18.71 7.70
N PRO A 610 -14.51 19.17 6.61
CA PRO A 610 -15.96 19.13 6.51
C PRO A 610 -16.54 17.73 6.71
N PHE A 611 -15.92 16.71 6.11
CA PHE A 611 -16.34 15.32 6.30
C PHE A 611 -16.26 14.87 7.76
N LEU A 612 -15.16 15.17 8.47
CA LEU A 612 -15.03 14.81 9.89
C LEU A 612 -16.07 15.52 10.77
N ASN A 613 -16.45 16.76 10.45
CA ASN A 613 -17.54 17.45 11.13
C ASN A 613 -18.89 16.74 10.86
N ASP A 614 -19.10 16.26 9.63
CA ASP A 614 -20.30 15.49 9.27
C ASP A 614 -20.29 14.09 9.92
N VAL A 615 -19.13 13.46 10.13
CA VAL A 615 -18.98 12.25 10.94
C VAL A 615 -19.42 12.52 12.38
N ASP A 616 -19.00 13.64 12.99
CA ASP A 616 -19.42 14.01 14.35
C ASP A 616 -20.94 14.21 14.44
N ARG A 617 -21.54 14.86 13.42
CA ARG A 617 -23.00 15.00 13.30
C ARG A 617 -23.69 13.64 13.18
N LEU A 618 -23.17 12.74 12.34
CA LEU A 618 -23.70 11.39 12.19
C LEU A 618 -23.63 10.62 13.50
N ILE A 619 -22.49 10.65 14.21
CA ILE A 619 -22.31 10.00 15.51
C ILE A 619 -23.37 10.51 16.51
N ALA A 620 -23.63 11.82 16.54
CA ALA A 620 -24.69 12.38 17.39
C ALA A 620 -26.07 11.83 17.02
N GLN A 621 -26.39 11.70 15.72
CA GLN A 621 -27.65 11.10 15.26
C GLN A 621 -27.75 9.62 15.64
N ILE A 622 -26.67 8.85 15.52
CA ILE A 622 -26.62 7.45 15.92
C ILE A 622 -26.90 7.31 17.42
N LYS A 623 -26.23 8.11 18.26
CA LYS A 623 -26.43 8.13 19.72
C LYS A 623 -27.86 8.52 20.10
N GLN A 624 -28.48 9.43 19.34
CA GLN A 624 -29.87 9.85 19.57
C GLN A 624 -30.89 8.79 19.14
N HIS A 625 -30.62 8.10 18.04
CA HIS A 625 -31.57 7.19 17.42
C HIS A 625 -31.51 5.77 18.00
N TYR A 626 -30.31 5.23 18.18
CA TYR A 626 -30.10 3.86 18.65
C TYR A 626 -29.84 3.79 20.15
N ASP A 627 -30.48 2.84 20.81
CA ASP A 627 -30.07 2.41 22.15
C ASP A 627 -28.79 1.59 22.02
N LEU A 628 -27.63 2.23 22.28
CA LEU A 628 -26.30 1.61 22.16
C LEU A 628 -26.06 0.46 23.15
N SER A 629 -26.91 0.31 24.18
CA SER A 629 -26.85 -0.85 25.07
C SER A 629 -27.45 -2.11 24.45
N LYS A 630 -28.28 -1.95 23.42
CA LYS A 630 -28.98 -3.04 22.72
C LYS A 630 -28.58 -3.16 21.26
N THR A 631 -28.11 -2.08 20.64
CA THR A 631 -27.76 -2.01 19.23
C THR A 631 -26.25 -2.02 19.09
N ARG A 632 -25.70 -3.04 18.44
CA ARG A 632 -24.29 -3.09 18.09
C ARG A 632 -24.05 -2.26 16.83
N ILE A 633 -23.18 -1.27 16.93
CA ILE A 633 -22.73 -0.49 15.78
C ILE A 633 -21.56 -1.20 15.10
N ILE A 634 -21.63 -1.33 13.78
CA ILE A 634 -20.55 -1.85 12.95
C ILE A 634 -20.15 -0.79 11.93
N TYR A 635 -18.86 -0.48 11.88
CA TYR A 635 -18.29 0.37 10.85
C TYR A 635 -17.59 -0.50 9.79
N ARG A 636 -18.10 -0.47 8.56
CA ARG A 636 -17.44 -1.07 7.39
C ARG A 636 -16.48 -0.06 6.82
N THR A 637 -15.19 -0.42 6.84
CA THR A 637 -14.12 0.45 6.36
C THR A 637 -14.17 0.61 4.85
N ALA A 638 -13.63 1.70 4.34
CA ALA A 638 -13.60 2.00 2.91
C ALA A 638 -12.73 1.00 2.12
N GLN A 639 -13.03 0.78 0.84
CA GLN A 639 -12.14 0.03 -0.05
C GLN A 639 -10.85 0.82 -0.34
N TYR A 640 -9.69 0.18 -0.17
CA TYR A 640 -8.36 0.77 -0.41
C TYR A 640 -8.20 1.40 -1.80
N TYR A 641 -8.67 0.72 -2.84
CA TYR A 641 -8.44 1.10 -4.24
C TYR A 641 -9.41 2.15 -4.78
N CYS A 642 -10.44 2.53 -4.01
CA CYS A 642 -11.26 3.65 -4.46
C CYS A 642 -10.52 4.97 -4.18
N CYS A 643 -10.45 5.89 -5.14
CA CYS A 643 -10.97 5.82 -6.51
C CYS A 643 -9.90 6.29 -7.50
N ARG A 644 -9.43 5.39 -8.39
CA ARG A 644 -8.24 5.63 -9.25
C ARG A 644 -8.57 6.21 -10.63
N ILE A 645 -9.73 5.90 -11.18
CA ILE A 645 -10.15 6.38 -12.50
C ILE A 645 -11.39 7.25 -12.33
N ASP A 646 -11.30 8.50 -12.80
CA ASP A 646 -12.48 9.33 -13.01
C ASP A 646 -12.81 9.42 -14.50
N GLY A 647 -13.59 8.44 -14.97
CA GLY A 647 -14.23 8.52 -16.29
C GLY A 647 -15.52 9.36 -16.27
N SER A 648 -15.89 9.93 -15.12
CA SER A 648 -17.12 10.70 -14.97
C SER A 648 -16.84 12.20 -15.11
N GLY A 649 -17.82 12.96 -15.59
CA GLY A 649 -17.73 14.42 -15.62
C GLY A 649 -17.78 15.09 -14.23
N ARG A 650 -17.60 14.34 -13.13
CA ARG A 650 -17.81 14.80 -11.75
C ARG A 650 -16.51 15.18 -11.01
N THR A 651 -15.35 15.10 -11.66
CA THR A 651 -14.05 15.56 -11.15
C THR A 651 -13.75 15.10 -9.72
N ARG A 652 -13.70 13.77 -9.52
CA ARG A 652 -13.35 13.14 -8.24
C ARG A 652 -11.94 13.57 -7.79
N GLN A 653 -11.66 13.44 -6.50
CA GLN A 653 -10.34 13.75 -5.91
C GLN A 653 -9.87 12.59 -5.04
N VAL A 654 -9.11 11.61 -5.57
CA VAL A 654 -8.84 10.42 -4.74
C VAL A 654 -7.50 9.75 -5.02
N SER A 655 -6.98 9.16 -3.94
CA SER A 655 -5.78 8.34 -3.90
C SER A 655 -5.81 7.42 -2.68
N GLY A 656 -4.98 6.37 -2.70
CA GLY A 656 -4.86 5.42 -1.58
C GLY A 656 -4.63 6.10 -0.21
N PRO A 657 -3.67 7.03 -0.05
CA PRO A 657 -3.46 7.63 1.26
C PRO A 657 -4.50 8.68 1.64
N ARG A 658 -5.14 9.35 0.68
CA ARG A 658 -6.34 10.15 1.02
C ARG A 658 -7.38 9.24 1.65
N MET A 659 -7.64 8.08 1.04
CA MET A 659 -8.55 7.08 1.59
C MET A 659 -8.10 6.61 2.96
N GLN A 660 -6.80 6.33 3.14
CA GLN A 660 -6.22 5.92 4.41
C GLN A 660 -6.52 6.92 5.53
N VAL A 661 -6.39 8.23 5.28
CA VAL A 661 -6.64 9.26 6.30
C VAL A 661 -8.12 9.39 6.63
N PHE A 662 -8.99 9.42 5.62
CA PHE A 662 -10.45 9.41 5.85
C PHE A 662 -10.86 8.19 6.67
N GLU A 663 -10.31 7.03 6.34
CA GLU A 663 -10.59 5.77 7.02
C GLU A 663 -10.06 5.77 8.46
N GLN A 664 -8.80 6.13 8.69
CA GLN A 664 -8.17 6.13 10.02
C GLN A 664 -8.91 7.04 11.01
N GLU A 665 -9.22 8.27 10.60
CA GLU A 665 -9.92 9.24 11.45
C GLU A 665 -11.37 8.81 11.74
N THR A 666 -12.08 8.28 10.73
CA THR A 666 -13.45 7.78 10.90
C THR A 666 -13.49 6.55 11.80
N LYS A 667 -12.60 5.58 11.55
CA LYS A 667 -12.46 4.37 12.36
C LYS A 667 -12.21 4.72 13.81
N LEU A 668 -11.27 5.63 14.08
CA LEU A 668 -10.96 6.09 15.44
C LEU A 668 -12.22 6.66 16.11
N LYS A 669 -12.91 7.62 15.48
CA LYS A 669 -14.13 8.23 16.03
C LYS A 669 -15.23 7.20 16.29
N PHE A 670 -15.49 6.27 15.37
CA PHE A 670 -16.50 5.23 15.55
C PHE A 670 -16.14 4.27 16.71
N GLN A 671 -14.86 3.91 16.85
CA GLN A 671 -14.41 3.06 17.96
C GLN A 671 -14.52 3.80 19.31
N THR A 672 -14.06 5.04 19.39
CA THR A 672 -14.03 5.79 20.67
C THR A 672 -15.41 6.28 21.10
N GLU A 673 -16.24 6.74 20.16
CA GLU A 673 -17.52 7.38 20.47
C GLU A 673 -18.71 6.42 20.49
N LEU A 674 -18.64 5.30 19.75
CA LEU A 674 -19.76 4.36 19.59
C LEU A 674 -19.42 2.93 20.03
N ASN A 675 -18.17 2.66 20.45
CA ASN A 675 -17.66 1.30 20.69
C ASN A 675 -17.96 0.39 19.47
N ALA A 676 -17.81 0.93 18.26
CA ALA A 676 -18.16 0.23 17.05
C ALA A 676 -17.22 -0.96 16.80
N THR A 677 -17.79 -2.08 16.36
CA THR A 677 -17.00 -3.17 15.78
C THR A 677 -16.58 -2.80 14.37
N ILE A 678 -15.37 -3.15 13.98
CA ILE A 678 -14.86 -2.86 12.64
C ILE A 678 -15.06 -4.07 11.72
N TRP A 679 -15.60 -3.82 10.53
CA TRP A 679 -15.59 -4.74 9.39
C TRP A 679 -14.54 -4.24 8.41
N ASP A 680 -13.32 -4.77 8.52
CA ASP A 680 -12.14 -4.18 7.90
C ASP A 680 -11.92 -4.67 6.45
N THR A 681 -12.59 -3.99 5.52
CA THR A 681 -12.43 -4.25 4.08
C THR A 681 -11.24 -3.50 3.48
N TYR A 682 -10.84 -2.37 4.07
CA TYR A 682 -9.64 -1.60 3.72
C TYR A 682 -8.39 -2.46 3.77
N THR A 683 -8.07 -3.03 4.95
CA THR A 683 -6.85 -3.82 5.16
C THR A 683 -6.81 -5.04 4.24
N MET A 684 -7.96 -5.68 4.03
CA MET A 684 -8.10 -6.84 3.14
C MET A 684 -7.79 -6.48 1.68
N ALA A 685 -8.29 -5.33 1.20
CA ALA A 685 -8.04 -4.83 -0.13
C ALA A 685 -6.60 -4.32 -0.32
N GLU A 686 -6.05 -3.63 0.68
CA GLU A 686 -4.66 -3.14 0.69
C GLU A 686 -3.65 -4.28 0.63
N SER A 687 -3.95 -5.42 1.27
CA SER A 687 -3.06 -6.59 1.35
C SER A 687 -2.90 -7.37 0.04
N LYS A 688 -3.69 -7.04 -0.99
CA LYS A 688 -3.57 -7.65 -2.32
C LYS A 688 -2.29 -7.19 -3.02
N SER A 689 -1.71 -8.06 -3.85
CA SER A 689 -0.66 -7.65 -4.78
C SER A 689 -1.17 -6.62 -5.77
N TRP A 690 -0.24 -5.91 -6.42
CA TRP A 690 -0.60 -4.93 -7.44
C TRP A 690 -1.41 -5.56 -8.58
N GLU A 691 -0.99 -6.73 -9.05
CA GLU A 691 -1.65 -7.45 -10.15
C GLU A 691 -3.10 -7.79 -9.81
N GLU A 692 -3.36 -8.14 -8.55
CA GLU A 692 -4.70 -8.43 -8.03
C GLU A 692 -5.54 -7.16 -7.85
N LYS A 693 -4.91 -6.04 -7.48
CA LYS A 693 -5.57 -4.73 -7.33
C LYS A 693 -5.98 -4.13 -8.68
N ILE A 694 -5.22 -4.35 -9.75
CA ILE A 694 -5.46 -3.76 -11.08
C ILE A 694 -6.91 -3.92 -11.51
N VAL A 695 -7.52 -5.06 -11.25
CA VAL A 695 -8.90 -5.32 -11.68
C VAL A 695 -9.91 -4.49 -10.91
N SER A 696 -9.82 -4.44 -9.58
CA SER A 696 -10.72 -3.60 -8.78
C SER A 696 -10.56 -2.12 -9.12
N ILE A 697 -9.33 -1.71 -9.43
CA ILE A 697 -9.01 -0.35 -9.85
C ILE A 697 -9.54 -0.04 -11.26
N SER A 698 -9.45 -1.00 -12.18
CA SER A 698 -9.89 -0.81 -13.57
C SER A 698 -11.38 -0.52 -13.68
N CYS A 699 -12.15 -0.86 -12.65
CA CYS A 699 -13.54 -0.46 -12.54
C CYS A 699 -13.67 1.06 -12.32
N PRO A 700 -14.32 1.84 -13.21
CA PRO A 700 -14.51 3.28 -13.00
C PRO A 700 -15.36 3.61 -11.77
N SER A 701 -16.20 2.67 -11.34
CA SER A 701 -16.99 2.79 -10.11
C SER A 701 -16.19 2.38 -8.86
N ASN A 702 -15.00 1.81 -9.03
CA ASN A 702 -14.10 1.31 -7.98
C ASN A 702 -14.82 0.37 -6.99
N HIS A 703 -15.72 -0.47 -7.51
CA HIS A 703 -16.42 -1.46 -6.71
C HIS A 703 -15.57 -2.71 -6.49
N ALA A 704 -15.80 -3.39 -5.37
CA ALA A 704 -15.20 -4.70 -5.13
C ALA A 704 -15.77 -5.75 -6.10
N PRO A 705 -14.94 -6.59 -6.74
CA PRO A 705 -15.42 -7.68 -7.54
C PRO A 705 -16.19 -8.68 -6.67
N ALA A 706 -17.17 -9.38 -7.24
CA ALA A 706 -18.14 -10.17 -6.49
C ALA A 706 -17.51 -11.28 -5.63
N ASP A 707 -16.37 -11.84 -6.04
CA ASP A 707 -15.61 -12.81 -5.26
C ASP A 707 -14.96 -12.18 -4.02
N GLN A 708 -14.51 -10.92 -4.10
CA GLN A 708 -14.07 -10.18 -2.92
C GLN A 708 -15.25 -9.85 -2.00
N VAL A 709 -16.39 -9.42 -2.53
CA VAL A 709 -17.61 -9.15 -1.73
C VAL A 709 -18.06 -10.41 -0.99
N GLU A 710 -17.95 -11.59 -1.60
CA GLU A 710 -18.22 -12.87 -0.92
C GLU A 710 -17.33 -13.04 0.32
N ILE A 711 -16.03 -12.84 0.18
CA ILE A 711 -15.08 -12.99 1.29
C ILE A 711 -15.34 -11.94 2.38
N GLU A 712 -15.62 -10.69 1.99
CA GLU A 712 -15.99 -9.62 2.93
C GLU A 712 -17.25 -9.98 3.72
N ASN A 713 -18.30 -10.50 3.05
CA ASN A 713 -19.51 -10.97 3.70
C ASN A 713 -19.20 -12.12 4.67
N GLN A 714 -18.35 -13.07 4.28
CA GLN A 714 -17.98 -14.21 5.13
C GLN A 714 -17.25 -13.74 6.39
N VAL A 715 -16.40 -12.72 6.30
CA VAL A 715 -15.78 -12.06 7.46
C VAL A 715 -16.83 -11.45 8.38
N LEU A 716 -17.80 -10.69 7.84
CA LEU A 716 -18.91 -10.13 8.62
C LEU A 716 -19.76 -11.23 9.28
N MET A 717 -20.18 -12.24 8.52
CA MET A 717 -21.02 -13.35 9.00
C MET A 717 -20.34 -14.09 10.14
N ASN A 718 -19.03 -14.35 10.04
CA ASN A 718 -18.27 -14.96 11.13
C ASN A 718 -18.19 -14.05 12.36
N GLY A 719 -17.94 -12.75 12.20
CA GLY A 719 -17.90 -11.77 13.29
C GLY A 719 -19.24 -11.56 14.02
N LEU A 720 -20.35 -11.93 13.39
CA LEU A 720 -21.68 -11.94 13.99
C LEU A 720 -22.05 -13.31 14.60
N CYS A 721 -21.69 -14.40 13.93
CA CYS A 721 -22.21 -15.72 14.25
C CYS A 721 -21.31 -16.59 15.12
N ASN A 722 -19.99 -16.45 15.02
CA ASN A 722 -19.09 -17.21 15.90
C ASN A 722 -19.30 -16.74 17.35
N ASN A 723 -19.25 -17.69 18.29
CA ASN A 723 -19.54 -17.41 19.70
C ASN A 723 -18.58 -16.34 20.26
N ILE A 724 -19.11 -15.14 20.51
CA ILE A 724 -18.45 -14.07 21.25
C ILE A 724 -18.58 -14.38 22.73
#